data_AF-A0AAV1HN93-F1
#
_entry.id   AF-A0AAV1HN93-F1
#
_cell.length_a   1.000
_cell.length_b   1.000
_cell.length_c   1.000
_cell.angle_alpha   90.00
_cell.angle_beta   90.00
_cell.angle_gamma   90.00
#
_symmetry.space_group_name_H-M   'P 1'
#
loop_
_entity.id
_entity.type
_entity.pdbx_description
1 polymer ?
#
loop_
_entity_poly.entity_id
_entity_poly.type
_entity_poly.pdbx_seq_one_letter_code
_entity_poly.pdbx_strand_id
1 'polypeptide(L)'
;MGLHSSQKKHFPLRGIDGVVQLFDSELRKPEPDLALLSLVLGFVEHFLAVNRVIPINVPGVRFEPLEPDCPSSCFPTVELGMISALYERFTAQIRGAVDLSQYRRTAAGSSRELVKKVSDVIWNSLSRSYFKDRAHIQSLFSLITGTKLDSSGVAFAVVAACQVLGLKDVHLALSEDHAWVIFGKNGEETAEVTWHGKGNEDRRGQTVAAGVSEKSWLYLKGSYMKCDRNMEVAFMVCAINPSLDLHTDSSELLQLQQKLLWLLYERGNLDRYPMAMGTLADLEDQDPIPGKESPLKIHLNAVTSAQKYYNNEHIYPYMYLAGFHYRHRNVRDALRAWAKAAQVMQEYNYFREDEEIYKEFFDIANDVIPNLLKETATAAESSGEGGEGKEGADKEPKEAAAVSALQDADCFAHLLRFYDGICKWEEGSPTPVLHVGWATYLVQSLSRFDAQVRQKVTIITKEPESQDEDDQSSDDPREGRRRGPRRESKLEDQSSPPPPPSAAPPASPSATSQPAAAQPKKVGEGGGRRRSSQSLRGGDIEGKPKSPTPDSSPTSSSQQQEAPPSSPNLSPAGPMVVFQSEKMKGMKGLLCAAKVNSSAIKLQLTAQSQVQMKRQKSTPSGDYSMSFMKRQRKSL
;
A
#
# COMPACT_ATOMS: atom_id res chain seq x y z
N MET A 1 -25.10 3.43 -30.31
CA MET A 1 -24.05 3.72 -29.31
C MET A 1 -23.17 2.49 -29.19
N GLY A 2 -21.86 2.68 -29.09
CA GLY A 2 -20.83 1.65 -29.21
C GLY A 2 -19.52 2.35 -29.62
N LEU A 3 -18.46 1.59 -29.92
CA LEU A 3 -17.16 2.14 -30.28
C LEU A 3 -17.25 3.23 -31.36
N HIS A 4 -16.60 4.37 -31.11
CA HIS A 4 -16.57 5.51 -32.03
C HIS A 4 -15.84 5.17 -33.34
N SER A 5 -16.17 5.85 -34.42
CA SER A 5 -15.51 5.65 -35.72
C SER A 5 -14.00 5.93 -35.70
N SER A 6 -13.52 6.76 -34.76
CA SER A 6 -12.09 6.96 -34.51
C SER A 6 -11.43 5.76 -33.83
N GLN A 7 -12.07 5.15 -32.82
CA GLN A 7 -11.60 3.93 -32.16
C GLN A 7 -11.54 2.75 -33.17
N LYS A 8 -12.61 2.57 -33.95
CA LYS A 8 -12.73 1.47 -34.91
C LYS A 8 -11.64 1.46 -36.00
N LYS A 9 -11.05 2.61 -36.33
CA LYS A 9 -10.00 2.75 -37.36
C LYS A 9 -8.66 2.13 -36.98
N HIS A 10 -8.38 1.90 -35.70
CA HIS A 10 -7.16 1.24 -35.25
C HIS A 10 -7.16 -0.27 -35.52
N PHE A 11 -8.34 -0.87 -35.68
CA PHE A 11 -8.49 -2.31 -35.82
C PHE A 11 -8.34 -2.79 -37.27
N PRO A 12 -7.75 -3.98 -37.50
CA PRO A 12 -7.25 -4.93 -36.49
C PRO A 12 -5.94 -4.48 -35.86
N LEU A 13 -5.80 -4.65 -34.53
CA LEU A 13 -4.53 -4.36 -33.84
C LEU A 13 -3.55 -5.51 -34.13
N ARG A 14 -2.37 -5.16 -34.63
CA ARG A 14 -1.30 -6.09 -35.01
C ARG A 14 -0.03 -5.74 -34.24
N GLY A 15 0.56 -6.75 -33.61
CA GLY A 15 1.74 -6.59 -32.76
C GLY A 15 1.52 -5.67 -31.56
N ILE A 16 2.58 -5.50 -30.78
CA ILE A 16 2.61 -4.66 -29.58
C ILE A 16 2.33 -3.18 -29.94
N ASP A 17 2.96 -2.67 -31.00
CA ASP A 17 2.86 -1.24 -31.36
C ASP A 17 1.45 -0.84 -31.82
N GLY A 18 0.67 -1.77 -32.39
CA GLY A 18 -0.75 -1.54 -32.71
C GLY A 18 -1.60 -1.30 -31.45
N VAL A 19 -1.30 -2.00 -30.35
CA VAL A 19 -1.94 -1.75 -29.05
C VAL A 19 -1.49 -0.41 -28.48
N VAL A 20 -0.19 -0.10 -28.50
CA VAL A 20 0.35 1.19 -28.01
C VAL A 20 -0.27 2.39 -28.75
N GLN A 21 -0.47 2.29 -30.07
CA GLN A 21 -1.14 3.32 -30.87
C GLN A 21 -2.61 3.55 -30.48
N LEU A 22 -3.34 2.49 -30.15
CA LEU A 22 -4.70 2.62 -29.60
C LEU A 22 -4.67 3.34 -28.25
N PHE A 23 -3.76 2.96 -27.35
CA PHE A 23 -3.62 3.58 -26.02
C PHE A 23 -3.29 5.07 -26.10
N ASP A 24 -2.32 5.49 -26.92
CA ASP A 24 -2.01 6.91 -27.13
C ASP A 24 -3.20 7.67 -27.73
N SER A 25 -3.92 7.05 -28.67
CA SER A 25 -5.14 7.65 -29.25
C SER A 25 -6.28 7.82 -28.24
N GLU A 26 -6.40 6.95 -27.24
CA GLU A 26 -7.38 7.10 -26.16
C GLU A 26 -6.90 8.10 -25.10
N LEU A 27 -5.63 8.06 -24.68
CA LEU A 27 -5.04 8.97 -23.68
C LEU A 27 -5.01 10.44 -24.12
N ARG A 28 -5.15 10.73 -25.42
CA ARG A 28 -5.34 12.08 -25.97
C ARG A 28 -6.77 12.63 -25.77
N LYS A 29 -7.73 11.80 -25.33
CA LYS A 29 -9.10 12.22 -25.01
C LYS A 29 -9.22 12.60 -23.53
N PRO A 30 -10.19 13.47 -23.16
CA PRO A 30 -10.52 13.72 -21.76
C PRO A 30 -11.19 12.52 -21.05
N GLU A 31 -11.69 11.55 -21.83
CA GLU A 31 -12.28 10.30 -21.36
C GLU A 31 -11.74 9.17 -22.26
N PRO A 32 -10.56 8.60 -21.94
CA PRO A 32 -10.14 7.33 -22.52
C PRO A 32 -11.15 6.24 -22.17
N ASP A 33 -11.52 5.40 -23.13
CA ASP A 33 -12.54 4.37 -22.93
C ASP A 33 -11.95 3.18 -22.16
N LEU A 34 -12.20 3.15 -20.84
CA LEU A 34 -11.65 2.13 -19.94
C LEU A 34 -12.14 0.72 -20.31
N ALA A 35 -13.38 0.62 -20.81
CA ALA A 35 -13.97 -0.65 -21.18
C ALA A 35 -13.32 -1.24 -22.45
N LEU A 36 -13.06 -0.40 -23.45
CA LEU A 36 -12.32 -0.79 -24.64
C LEU A 36 -10.89 -1.25 -24.30
N LEU A 37 -10.15 -0.45 -23.55
CA LEU A 37 -8.73 -0.70 -23.26
C LEU A 37 -8.55 -1.98 -22.41
N SER A 38 -9.37 -2.18 -21.37
CA SER A 38 -9.31 -3.39 -20.53
C SER A 38 -9.72 -4.66 -21.29
N LEU A 39 -10.67 -4.57 -22.23
CA LEU A 39 -11.03 -5.70 -23.10
C LEU A 39 -9.91 -6.07 -24.08
N VAL A 40 -9.16 -5.08 -24.60
CA VAL A 40 -8.01 -5.31 -25.47
C VAL A 40 -6.86 -5.95 -24.68
N LEU A 41 -6.48 -5.39 -23.53
CA LEU A 41 -5.41 -5.97 -22.70
C LEU A 41 -5.74 -7.40 -22.28
N GLY A 42 -6.93 -7.64 -21.74
CA GLY A 42 -7.33 -8.98 -21.30
C GLY A 42 -7.45 -10.00 -22.44
N PHE A 43 -7.79 -9.58 -23.66
CA PHE A 43 -7.74 -10.45 -24.86
C PHE A 43 -6.30 -10.83 -25.21
N VAL A 44 -5.38 -9.85 -25.22
CA VAL A 44 -3.96 -10.07 -25.55
C VAL A 44 -3.29 -10.94 -24.47
N GLU A 45 -3.50 -10.64 -23.19
CA GLU A 45 -3.01 -11.44 -22.06
C GLU A 45 -3.57 -12.86 -22.06
N HIS A 46 -4.83 -13.06 -22.45
CA HIS A 46 -5.39 -14.41 -22.53
C HIS A 46 -4.62 -15.32 -23.50
N PHE A 47 -4.22 -14.81 -24.66
CA PHE A 47 -3.51 -15.60 -25.67
C PHE A 47 -1.98 -15.60 -25.52
N LEU A 48 -1.41 -14.68 -24.74
CA LEU A 48 0.03 -14.64 -24.47
C LEU A 48 0.43 -15.27 -23.13
N ALA A 49 -0.46 -15.31 -22.14
CA ALA A 49 -0.24 -15.96 -20.84
C ALA A 49 -1.17 -17.17 -20.59
N VAL A 50 -2.49 -16.96 -20.59
CA VAL A 50 -3.46 -17.98 -20.10
C VAL A 50 -3.53 -19.22 -20.98
N ASN A 51 -3.54 -19.04 -22.30
CA ASN A 51 -3.63 -20.13 -23.27
C ASN A 51 -2.92 -19.76 -24.58
N ARG A 52 -1.62 -20.09 -24.65
CA ARG A 52 -0.76 -19.85 -25.82
C ARG A 52 -0.97 -20.86 -26.97
N VAL A 53 -1.91 -21.81 -26.84
CA VAL A 53 -2.21 -22.76 -27.92
C VAL A 53 -3.04 -22.07 -29.00
N ILE A 54 -2.46 -21.88 -30.18
CA ILE A 54 -3.14 -21.29 -31.34
C ILE A 54 -4.39 -22.13 -31.70
N PRO A 55 -5.61 -21.56 -31.63
CA PRO A 55 -6.83 -22.33 -31.80
C PRO A 55 -7.14 -22.55 -33.29
N ILE A 56 -6.72 -23.71 -33.81
CA ILE A 56 -6.93 -24.12 -35.22
C ILE A 56 -8.41 -24.27 -35.62
N ASN A 57 -9.33 -24.33 -34.64
CA ASN A 57 -10.75 -24.58 -34.82
C ASN A 57 -11.66 -23.37 -34.47
N VAL A 58 -11.09 -22.19 -34.23
CA VAL A 58 -11.86 -20.97 -33.91
C VAL A 58 -11.73 -19.96 -35.06
N PRO A 59 -12.74 -19.86 -35.95
CA PRO A 59 -12.72 -18.90 -37.05
C PRO A 59 -12.63 -17.46 -36.54
N GLY A 60 -11.74 -16.66 -37.13
CA GLY A 60 -11.57 -15.24 -36.82
C GLY A 60 -10.50 -14.92 -35.78
N VAL A 61 -9.95 -15.90 -35.07
CA VAL A 61 -8.70 -15.70 -34.30
C VAL A 61 -7.52 -15.91 -35.25
N ARG A 62 -6.62 -14.92 -35.31
CA ARG A 62 -5.41 -14.95 -36.14
C ARG A 62 -4.20 -14.60 -35.30
N PHE A 63 -3.07 -15.20 -35.64
CA PHE A 63 -1.78 -14.90 -35.03
C PHE A 63 -0.84 -14.44 -36.14
N GLU A 64 -0.15 -13.33 -35.91
CA GLU A 64 0.89 -12.82 -36.82
C GLU A 64 2.26 -12.96 -36.13
N PRO A 65 3.32 -13.41 -36.83
CA PRO A 65 4.65 -13.50 -36.25
C PRO A 65 5.16 -12.09 -35.90
N LEU A 66 5.77 -11.92 -34.74
CA LEU A 66 6.35 -10.63 -34.33
C LEU A 66 7.68 -10.34 -35.07
N GLU A 67 8.43 -11.38 -35.39
CA GLU A 67 9.64 -11.32 -36.19
C GLU A 67 9.52 -12.22 -37.43
N PRO A 68 10.02 -11.80 -38.60
CA PRO A 68 10.16 -12.69 -39.75
C PRO A 68 10.96 -13.95 -39.36
N ASP A 69 10.51 -15.11 -39.82
CA ASP A 69 11.13 -16.43 -39.61
C ASP A 69 11.22 -16.94 -38.14
N CYS A 70 10.56 -16.28 -37.17
CA CYS A 70 10.46 -16.75 -35.77
C CYS A 70 9.05 -17.33 -35.45
N PRO A 71 8.78 -18.62 -35.72
CA PRO A 71 7.45 -19.22 -35.50
C PRO A 71 7.06 -19.36 -34.02
N SER A 72 8.01 -19.15 -33.10
CA SER A 72 7.79 -19.23 -31.64
C SER A 72 7.32 -17.94 -30.99
N SER A 73 7.43 -16.78 -31.65
CA SER A 73 6.90 -15.50 -31.13
C SER A 73 5.81 -14.97 -32.07
N CYS A 74 4.57 -15.11 -31.62
CA CYS A 74 3.38 -14.76 -32.41
C CYS A 74 2.40 -13.95 -31.56
N PHE A 75 1.83 -12.91 -32.16
CA PHE A 75 0.94 -11.98 -31.50
C PHE A 75 -0.53 -12.23 -31.90
N PRO A 76 -1.47 -12.30 -30.94
CA PRO A 76 -2.88 -12.45 -31.23
C PRO A 76 -3.42 -11.19 -31.92
N THR A 77 -3.81 -11.30 -33.19
CA THR A 77 -4.42 -10.19 -33.93
C THR A 77 -5.76 -9.84 -33.31
N VAL A 78 -5.90 -8.60 -32.86
CA VAL A 78 -7.13 -8.15 -32.19
C VAL A 78 -8.12 -7.67 -33.25
N GLU A 79 -9.05 -8.53 -33.64
CA GLU A 79 -10.04 -8.25 -34.68
C GLU A 79 -11.23 -7.42 -34.15
N LEU A 80 -11.67 -6.43 -34.94
CA LEU A 80 -12.70 -5.46 -34.53
C LEU A 80 -14.01 -6.13 -34.10
N GLY A 81 -14.43 -7.18 -34.81
CA GLY A 81 -15.69 -7.87 -34.55
C GLY A 81 -15.73 -8.53 -33.17
N MET A 82 -14.62 -9.11 -32.73
CA MET A 82 -14.52 -9.77 -31.42
C MET A 82 -14.60 -8.76 -30.28
N ILE A 83 -13.79 -7.70 -30.34
CA ILE A 83 -13.79 -6.65 -29.30
C ILE A 83 -15.12 -5.88 -29.28
N SER A 84 -15.72 -5.59 -30.45
CA SER A 84 -17.02 -4.93 -30.52
C SER A 84 -18.11 -5.78 -29.84
N ALA A 85 -18.14 -7.10 -30.07
CA ALA A 85 -19.11 -7.99 -29.44
C ALA A 85 -18.94 -8.08 -27.91
N LEU A 86 -17.69 -8.15 -27.42
CA LEU A 86 -17.40 -8.14 -25.98
C LEU A 86 -17.80 -6.81 -25.32
N TYR A 87 -17.51 -5.68 -25.98
CA TYR A 87 -17.86 -4.34 -25.54
C TYR A 87 -19.39 -4.12 -25.52
N GLU A 88 -20.09 -4.55 -26.57
CA GLU A 88 -21.56 -4.49 -26.63
C GLU A 88 -22.19 -5.36 -25.55
N ARG A 89 -21.63 -6.56 -25.27
CA ARG A 89 -22.09 -7.41 -24.16
C ARG A 89 -21.93 -6.75 -22.78
N PHE A 90 -20.76 -6.18 -22.48
CA PHE A 90 -20.55 -5.45 -21.22
C PHE A 90 -21.49 -4.24 -21.10
N THR A 91 -21.54 -3.39 -22.13
CA THR A 91 -22.35 -2.17 -22.08
C THR A 91 -23.86 -2.45 -22.04
N ALA A 92 -24.34 -3.51 -22.69
CA ALA A 92 -25.73 -3.97 -22.59
C ALA A 92 -26.06 -4.51 -21.19
N GLN A 93 -25.17 -5.31 -20.58
CA GLN A 93 -25.34 -5.82 -19.22
C GLN A 93 -25.46 -4.70 -18.19
N ILE A 94 -24.58 -3.70 -18.24
CA ILE A 94 -24.62 -2.56 -17.31
C ILE A 94 -25.88 -1.70 -17.54
N ARG A 95 -26.16 -1.30 -18.78
CA ARG A 95 -27.31 -0.43 -19.10
C ARG A 95 -28.67 -1.11 -18.91
N GLY A 96 -28.75 -2.43 -19.08
CA GLY A 96 -29.96 -3.20 -18.81
C GLY A 96 -30.23 -3.42 -17.31
N ALA A 97 -29.20 -3.40 -16.46
CA ALA A 97 -29.32 -3.66 -15.03
C ALA A 97 -29.40 -2.39 -14.15
N VAL A 98 -29.08 -1.21 -14.70
CA VAL A 98 -29.07 0.08 -13.99
C VAL A 98 -29.96 1.11 -14.71
N ASP A 99 -31.19 1.24 -14.23
CA ASP A 99 -32.12 2.28 -14.67
C ASP A 99 -31.78 3.63 -14.00
N LEU A 100 -31.11 4.51 -14.74
CA LEU A 100 -30.71 5.84 -14.27
C LEU A 100 -31.89 6.76 -13.92
N SER A 101 -33.13 6.47 -14.34
CA SER A 101 -34.29 7.29 -13.98
C SER A 101 -34.68 7.16 -12.51
N GLN A 102 -34.29 6.05 -11.87
CA GLN A 102 -34.53 5.79 -10.44
C GLN A 102 -33.55 6.54 -9.52
N TYR A 103 -32.44 7.05 -10.07
CA TYR A 103 -31.37 7.69 -9.30
C TYR A 103 -31.27 9.18 -9.65
N ARG A 104 -31.73 10.02 -8.72
CA ARG A 104 -31.74 11.47 -8.91
C ARG A 104 -30.33 12.06 -8.91
N ARG A 105 -29.74 12.24 -10.09
CA ARG A 105 -28.51 13.01 -10.26
C ARG A 105 -28.73 14.44 -9.75
N THR A 106 -27.89 14.90 -8.83
CA THR A 106 -27.91 16.28 -8.33
C THR A 106 -26.73 17.06 -8.91
N ALA A 107 -26.69 18.37 -8.68
CA ALA A 107 -25.51 19.18 -9.02
C ALA A 107 -24.24 18.79 -8.23
N ALA A 108 -24.37 17.96 -7.18
CA ALA A 108 -23.25 17.46 -6.38
C ALA A 108 -22.61 16.17 -6.92
N GLY A 109 -23.19 15.55 -7.97
CA GLY A 109 -22.66 14.33 -8.59
C GLY A 109 -23.60 13.12 -8.51
N SER A 110 -23.00 11.94 -8.58
CA SER A 110 -23.64 10.63 -8.42
C SER A 110 -23.90 10.34 -6.94
N SER A 111 -24.97 9.58 -6.62
CA SER A 111 -25.30 9.24 -5.24
C SER A 111 -24.68 7.91 -4.81
N ARG A 112 -24.53 7.72 -3.48
CA ARG A 112 -23.98 6.49 -2.89
C ARG A 112 -24.80 5.25 -3.27
N GLU A 113 -26.12 5.39 -3.37
CA GLU A 113 -27.04 4.32 -3.75
C GLU A 113 -26.85 3.91 -5.22
N LEU A 114 -26.58 4.86 -6.11
CA LEU A 114 -26.26 4.59 -7.51
C LEU A 114 -24.91 3.86 -7.64
N VAL A 115 -23.87 4.34 -6.95
CA VAL A 115 -22.55 3.69 -6.92
C VAL A 115 -22.65 2.27 -6.35
N LYS A 116 -23.35 2.09 -5.23
CA LYS A 116 -23.59 0.78 -4.63
C LYS A 116 -24.40 -0.14 -5.56
N LYS A 117 -25.40 0.38 -6.29
CA LYS A 117 -26.13 -0.38 -7.31
C LYS A 117 -25.21 -0.88 -8.42
N VAL A 118 -24.27 -0.06 -8.91
CA VAL A 118 -23.30 -0.50 -9.93
C VAL A 118 -22.36 -1.58 -9.35
N SER A 119 -21.86 -1.41 -8.12
CA SER A 119 -21.10 -2.46 -7.40
C SER A 119 -21.89 -3.76 -7.29
N ASP A 120 -23.18 -3.71 -6.93
CA ASP A 120 -24.03 -4.90 -6.84
C ASP A 120 -24.31 -5.54 -8.21
N VAL A 121 -24.33 -4.78 -9.31
CA VAL A 121 -24.43 -5.36 -10.66
C VAL A 121 -23.15 -6.12 -11.02
N ILE A 122 -21.96 -5.55 -10.77
CA ILE A 122 -20.69 -6.25 -10.99
C ILE A 122 -20.59 -7.48 -10.10
N TRP A 123 -20.80 -7.33 -8.79
CA TRP A 123 -20.70 -8.40 -7.80
C TRP A 123 -21.60 -9.61 -8.12
N ASN A 124 -22.88 -9.36 -8.39
CA ASN A 124 -23.83 -10.43 -8.71
C ASN A 124 -23.61 -11.06 -10.09
N SER A 125 -22.73 -10.50 -10.91
CA SER A 125 -22.30 -11.09 -12.18
C SER A 125 -21.10 -12.03 -12.04
N LEU A 126 -20.49 -12.12 -10.86
CA LEU A 126 -19.35 -13.00 -10.59
C LEU A 126 -19.79 -14.45 -10.30
N SER A 127 -18.92 -15.39 -10.65
CA SER A 127 -19.06 -16.80 -10.28
C SER A 127 -19.13 -16.96 -8.76
N ARG A 128 -20.07 -17.78 -8.25
CA ARG A 128 -20.28 -17.98 -6.80
C ARG A 128 -19.08 -18.57 -6.05
N SER A 129 -18.20 -19.28 -6.74
CA SER A 129 -16.98 -19.87 -6.18
C SER A 129 -15.90 -19.96 -7.26
N TYR A 130 -14.75 -19.37 -6.96
CA TYR A 130 -13.50 -19.48 -7.71
C TYR A 130 -12.35 -19.08 -6.77
N PHE A 131 -11.13 -19.42 -7.16
CA PHE A 131 -9.94 -18.98 -6.43
C PHE A 131 -9.71 -17.49 -6.72
N LYS A 132 -9.85 -16.64 -5.70
CA LYS A 132 -9.76 -15.18 -5.80
C LYS A 132 -8.35 -14.70 -6.12
N ASP A 133 -7.34 -15.40 -5.60
CA ASP A 133 -5.91 -15.07 -5.74
C ASP A 133 -5.33 -15.71 -7.03
N ARG A 134 -6.17 -15.93 -8.06
CA ARG A 134 -5.75 -16.53 -9.33
C ARG A 134 -5.21 -15.44 -10.25
N ALA A 135 -4.14 -15.72 -11.00
CA ALA A 135 -3.66 -14.82 -12.05
C ALA A 135 -4.68 -14.67 -13.22
N HIS A 136 -4.54 -13.58 -13.97
CA HIS A 136 -5.29 -13.27 -15.21
C HIS A 136 -6.81 -13.14 -15.06
N ILE A 137 -7.28 -12.70 -13.88
CA ILE A 137 -8.68 -12.36 -13.63
C ILE A 137 -8.86 -10.89 -13.22
N GLN A 138 -7.93 -9.99 -13.56
CA GLN A 138 -8.02 -8.56 -13.28
C GLN A 138 -8.87 -7.77 -14.29
N SER A 139 -9.00 -8.29 -15.52
CA SER A 139 -9.53 -7.54 -16.67
C SER A 139 -11.04 -7.74 -16.94
N LEU A 140 -11.67 -6.77 -17.62
CA LEU A 140 -13.06 -6.92 -18.09
C LEU A 140 -13.23 -8.06 -19.09
N PHE A 141 -12.16 -8.48 -19.76
CA PHE A 141 -12.18 -9.69 -20.59
C PHE A 141 -12.49 -10.93 -19.73
N SER A 142 -11.85 -11.07 -18.56
CA SER A 142 -12.13 -12.15 -17.60
C SER A 142 -13.54 -12.05 -17.02
N LEU A 143 -14.05 -10.85 -16.73
CA LEU A 143 -15.45 -10.66 -16.31
C LEU A 143 -16.43 -11.19 -17.38
N ILE A 144 -16.25 -10.81 -18.64
CA ILE A 144 -17.22 -11.14 -19.70
C ILE A 144 -17.08 -12.58 -20.20
N THR A 145 -15.87 -13.13 -20.28
CA THR A 145 -15.64 -14.50 -20.77
C THR A 145 -15.74 -15.55 -19.67
N GLY A 146 -15.24 -15.25 -18.46
CA GLY A 146 -15.10 -16.19 -17.36
C GLY A 146 -15.91 -15.88 -16.10
N THR A 147 -16.58 -14.72 -16.00
CA THR A 147 -17.31 -14.23 -14.81
C THR A 147 -16.48 -14.22 -13.52
N LYS A 148 -15.19 -13.90 -13.63
CA LYS A 148 -14.25 -13.86 -12.51
C LYS A 148 -13.53 -12.53 -12.51
N LEU A 149 -13.39 -11.94 -11.32
CA LEU A 149 -12.55 -10.79 -11.07
C LEU A 149 -11.72 -11.03 -9.80
N ASP A 150 -10.51 -10.49 -9.70
CA ASP A 150 -9.83 -10.32 -8.41
C ASP A 150 -10.38 -9.08 -7.67
N SER A 151 -9.83 -8.76 -6.49
CA SER A 151 -10.36 -7.68 -5.65
C SER A 151 -10.32 -6.32 -6.36
N SER A 152 -9.16 -5.91 -6.86
CA SER A 152 -8.98 -4.60 -7.50
C SER A 152 -9.62 -4.54 -8.89
N GLY A 153 -9.68 -5.66 -9.62
CA GLY A 153 -10.44 -5.82 -10.85
C GLY A 153 -11.93 -5.54 -10.67
N VAL A 154 -12.55 -5.93 -9.53
CA VAL A 154 -13.94 -5.54 -9.21
C VAL A 154 -14.08 -4.03 -9.05
N ALA A 155 -13.17 -3.37 -8.32
CA ALA A 155 -13.22 -1.91 -8.15
C ALA A 155 -13.07 -1.18 -9.50
N PHE A 156 -12.11 -1.61 -10.32
CA PHE A 156 -11.93 -1.09 -11.67
C PHE A 156 -13.16 -1.33 -12.57
N ALA A 157 -13.77 -2.52 -12.53
CA ALA A 157 -14.95 -2.84 -13.31
C ALA A 157 -16.16 -1.98 -12.93
N VAL A 158 -16.29 -1.59 -11.65
CA VAL A 158 -17.30 -0.62 -11.20
C VAL A 158 -17.06 0.77 -11.79
N VAL A 159 -15.80 1.24 -11.82
CA VAL A 159 -15.45 2.54 -12.44
C VAL A 159 -15.72 2.53 -13.94
N ALA A 160 -15.34 1.47 -14.66
CA ALA A 160 -15.64 1.31 -16.09
C ALA A 160 -17.15 1.25 -16.36
N ALA A 161 -17.93 0.55 -15.52
CA ALA A 161 -19.39 0.52 -15.62
C ALA A 161 -20.04 1.89 -15.36
N CYS A 162 -19.52 2.66 -14.39
CA CYS A 162 -19.90 4.05 -14.15
C CYS A 162 -19.59 4.95 -15.35
N GLN A 163 -18.43 4.80 -16.00
CA GLN A 163 -18.09 5.52 -17.23
C GLN A 163 -19.09 5.21 -18.37
N VAL A 164 -19.45 3.94 -18.56
CA VAL A 164 -20.46 3.48 -19.56
C VAL A 164 -21.85 4.09 -19.33
N LEU A 165 -22.18 4.43 -18.09
CA LEU A 165 -23.42 5.12 -17.68
C LEU A 165 -23.30 6.66 -17.71
N GLY A 166 -22.14 7.22 -18.04
CA GLY A 166 -21.90 8.66 -18.06
C GLY A 166 -21.79 9.30 -16.66
N LEU A 167 -21.33 8.53 -15.67
CA LEU A 167 -21.08 8.95 -14.30
C LEU A 167 -19.62 9.39 -14.16
N LYS A 168 -19.32 10.56 -14.74
CA LYS A 168 -17.96 11.10 -14.89
C LYS A 168 -17.25 11.37 -13.58
N ASP A 169 -18.00 11.59 -12.49
CA ASP A 169 -17.48 11.90 -11.16
C ASP A 169 -16.99 10.68 -10.38
N VAL A 170 -17.34 9.46 -10.81
CA VAL A 170 -16.90 8.22 -10.15
C VAL A 170 -15.50 7.84 -10.66
N HIS A 171 -14.57 7.69 -9.74
CA HIS A 171 -13.16 7.41 -10.00
C HIS A 171 -12.60 6.33 -9.09
N LEU A 172 -11.53 5.68 -9.54
CA LEU A 172 -10.81 4.69 -8.75
C LEU A 172 -10.01 5.37 -7.63
N ALA A 173 -10.01 4.75 -6.46
CA ALA A 173 -9.07 5.08 -5.39
C ALA A 173 -8.26 3.83 -5.03
N LEU A 174 -6.95 4.03 -4.84
CA LEU A 174 -5.98 2.97 -4.61
C LEU A 174 -5.14 3.31 -3.37
N SER A 175 -5.07 2.39 -2.43
CA SER A 175 -3.93 2.33 -1.51
C SER A 175 -2.83 1.45 -2.11
N GLU A 176 -1.91 0.99 -1.27
CA GLU A 176 -0.84 0.07 -1.69
C GLU A 176 -1.29 -1.40 -1.77
N ASP A 177 -2.46 -1.77 -1.21
CA ASP A 177 -3.00 -3.15 -1.22
C ASP A 177 -4.55 -3.24 -1.34
N HIS A 178 -5.25 -2.12 -1.50
CA HIS A 178 -6.71 -2.12 -1.64
C HIS A 178 -7.23 -1.08 -2.62
N ALA A 179 -8.42 -1.34 -3.15
CA ALA A 179 -9.05 -0.52 -4.17
C ALA A 179 -10.55 -0.30 -3.88
N TRP A 180 -10.98 0.95 -3.94
CA TRP A 180 -12.37 1.37 -3.77
C TRP A 180 -12.70 2.50 -4.75
N VAL A 181 -13.86 3.15 -4.62
CA VAL A 181 -14.21 4.30 -5.48
C VAL A 181 -14.42 5.58 -4.69
N ILE A 182 -14.05 6.69 -5.33
CA ILE A 182 -14.39 8.05 -4.91
C ILE A 182 -15.41 8.64 -5.88
N PHE A 183 -16.28 9.53 -5.39
CA PHE A 183 -17.31 10.16 -6.20
C PHE A 183 -17.79 11.49 -5.58
N GLY A 184 -18.81 12.10 -6.18
CA GLY A 184 -19.34 13.38 -5.73
C GLY A 184 -18.41 14.55 -6.07
N LYS A 185 -18.59 15.68 -5.39
CA LYS A 185 -17.82 16.89 -5.68
C LYS A 185 -16.36 16.68 -5.28
N ASN A 186 -15.45 16.86 -6.24
CA ASN A 186 -13.99 16.73 -6.04
C ASN A 186 -13.52 15.37 -5.47
N GLY A 187 -14.33 14.30 -5.56
CA GLY A 187 -13.99 13.02 -4.94
C GLY A 187 -13.92 13.06 -3.40
N GLU A 188 -14.87 13.78 -2.79
CA GLU A 188 -15.02 13.88 -1.32
C GLU A 188 -15.72 12.65 -0.71
N GLU A 189 -16.62 12.01 -1.45
CA GLU A 189 -17.31 10.78 -1.03
C GLU A 189 -16.48 9.54 -1.40
N THR A 190 -16.48 8.54 -0.51
CA THR A 190 -15.77 7.26 -0.70
C THR A 190 -16.75 6.09 -0.54
N ALA A 191 -16.75 5.10 -1.43
CA ALA A 191 -17.49 3.85 -1.23
C ALA A 191 -16.62 2.63 -1.45
N GLU A 192 -16.64 1.72 -0.48
CA GLU A 192 -16.19 0.34 -0.66
C GLU A 192 -17.03 -0.35 -1.74
N VAL A 193 -16.39 -1.10 -2.64
CA VAL A 193 -17.08 -1.77 -3.77
C VAL A 193 -16.64 -3.21 -4.02
N THR A 194 -15.60 -3.67 -3.32
CA THR A 194 -15.00 -5.00 -3.42
C THR A 194 -14.75 -5.59 -2.02
N TRP A 195 -14.05 -6.72 -1.92
CA TRP A 195 -13.58 -7.30 -0.66
C TRP A 195 -12.09 -6.99 -0.46
N HIS A 196 -11.62 -6.99 0.79
CA HIS A 196 -10.19 -7.08 1.11
C HIS A 196 -9.88 -8.40 1.84
N GLY A 197 -8.69 -8.95 1.61
CA GLY A 197 -8.19 -10.16 2.25
C GLY A 197 -9.13 -11.37 2.17
N LYS A 198 -9.09 -12.21 3.22
CA LYS A 198 -9.82 -13.48 3.36
C LYS A 198 -11.00 -13.40 4.35
N GLY A 199 -11.39 -12.19 4.75
CA GLY A 199 -12.51 -11.92 5.66
C GLY A 199 -13.88 -12.15 4.99
N ASN A 200 -14.89 -12.40 5.83
CA ASN A 200 -16.29 -12.57 5.39
C ASN A 200 -17.15 -11.29 5.59
N GLU A 201 -16.54 -10.17 5.98
CA GLU A 201 -17.27 -8.91 6.20
C GLU A 201 -17.47 -8.17 4.88
N ASP A 202 -18.72 -8.11 4.42
CA ASP A 202 -19.10 -7.29 3.25
C ASP A 202 -19.20 -5.81 3.65
N ARG A 203 -18.08 -5.08 3.52
CA ARG A 203 -18.02 -3.64 3.79
C ARG A 203 -18.56 -2.77 2.63
N ARG A 204 -19.03 -3.36 1.52
CA ARG A 204 -19.40 -2.60 0.32
C ARG A 204 -20.51 -1.59 0.57
N GLY A 205 -20.31 -0.37 0.08
CA GLY A 205 -21.17 0.79 0.26
C GLY A 205 -20.80 1.65 1.48
N GLN A 206 -19.96 1.18 2.39
CA GLN A 206 -19.47 1.95 3.53
C GLN A 206 -18.38 2.97 3.10
N THR A 207 -18.03 3.88 4.01
CA THR A 207 -16.90 4.82 3.84
C THR A 207 -15.61 4.24 4.40
N VAL A 208 -14.46 4.65 3.84
CA VAL A 208 -13.13 4.26 4.34
C VAL A 208 -12.65 5.10 5.54
N ALA A 209 -13.48 6.04 6.02
CA ALA A 209 -13.10 6.98 7.08
C ALA A 209 -12.64 6.32 8.40
N ALA A 210 -13.18 5.13 8.73
CA ALA A 210 -12.76 4.38 9.91
C ALA A 210 -11.28 3.98 9.84
N GLY A 211 -10.88 3.21 8.82
CA GLY A 211 -9.49 2.76 8.64
C GLY A 211 -8.50 3.92 8.45
N VAL A 212 -8.94 5.03 7.82
CA VAL A 212 -8.16 6.29 7.78
C VAL A 212 -7.92 6.85 9.19
N SER A 213 -8.95 6.93 10.02
CA SER A 213 -8.85 7.47 11.40
C SER A 213 -8.05 6.56 12.34
N GLU A 214 -8.09 5.25 12.09
CA GLU A 214 -7.36 4.21 12.81
C GLU A 214 -5.86 4.18 12.47
N LYS A 215 -5.44 4.89 11.40
CA LYS A 215 -4.07 4.91 10.87
C LYS A 215 -3.57 3.52 10.46
N SER A 216 -4.41 2.68 9.86
CA SER A 216 -3.93 1.46 9.19
C SER A 216 -3.20 1.79 7.90
N TRP A 217 -2.25 0.93 7.51
CA TRP A 217 -1.53 1.07 6.24
C TRP A 217 -2.47 0.90 5.06
N LEU A 218 -3.46 0.00 5.18
CA LEU A 218 -4.46 -0.30 4.14
C LEU A 218 -5.19 0.92 3.56
N TYR A 219 -5.36 2.01 4.32
CA TYR A 219 -5.98 3.26 3.85
C TYR A 219 -5.02 4.47 3.87
N LEU A 220 -3.73 4.24 4.10
CA LEU A 220 -2.62 5.20 4.00
C LEU A 220 -2.86 6.54 4.73
N LYS A 221 -3.52 6.51 5.90
CA LYS A 221 -3.93 7.71 6.66
C LYS A 221 -4.71 8.77 5.86
N GLY A 222 -5.31 8.38 4.73
CA GLY A 222 -6.01 9.29 3.82
C GLY A 222 -5.17 9.80 2.64
N SER A 223 -3.86 9.55 2.63
CA SER A 223 -2.93 9.86 1.53
C SER A 223 -2.91 8.77 0.44
N TYR A 224 -4.05 8.12 0.22
CA TYR A 224 -4.25 7.19 -0.89
C TYR A 224 -4.37 7.90 -2.24
N MET A 225 -4.15 7.17 -3.33
CA MET A 225 -4.26 7.74 -4.67
C MET A 225 -5.72 7.97 -5.04
N LYS A 226 -6.04 9.21 -5.42
CA LYS A 226 -7.32 9.58 -6.06
C LYS A 226 -7.08 9.67 -7.56
N CYS A 227 -7.49 8.66 -8.32
CA CYS A 227 -7.17 8.57 -9.74
C CYS A 227 -8.00 9.55 -10.57
N ASP A 228 -7.41 10.02 -11.67
CA ASP A 228 -8.17 10.48 -12.84
C ASP A 228 -8.27 9.35 -13.89
N ARG A 229 -8.88 9.63 -15.05
CA ARG A 229 -9.01 8.63 -16.13
C ARG A 229 -7.68 8.14 -16.69
N ASN A 230 -6.62 8.96 -16.66
CA ASN A 230 -5.30 8.56 -17.15
C ASN A 230 -4.56 7.69 -16.13
N MET A 231 -4.74 7.97 -14.83
CA MET A 231 -4.26 7.11 -13.74
C MET A 231 -5.02 5.77 -13.69
N GLU A 232 -6.29 5.73 -14.09
CA GLU A 232 -7.06 4.49 -14.25
C GLU A 232 -6.59 3.66 -15.47
N VAL A 233 -6.12 4.32 -16.54
CA VAL A 233 -5.39 3.65 -17.63
C VAL A 233 -4.03 3.14 -17.14
N ALA A 234 -3.29 3.91 -16.34
CA ALA A 234 -2.05 3.43 -15.74
C ALA A 234 -2.27 2.22 -14.82
N PHE A 235 -3.34 2.21 -14.03
CA PHE A 235 -3.72 1.07 -13.20
C PHE A 235 -3.92 -0.20 -14.02
N MET A 236 -4.69 -0.16 -15.12
CA MET A 236 -4.91 -1.36 -15.93
C MET A 236 -3.65 -1.83 -16.69
N VAL A 237 -2.69 -0.94 -16.92
CA VAL A 237 -1.37 -1.28 -17.49
C VAL A 237 -0.48 -1.95 -16.42
N CYS A 238 -0.42 -1.41 -15.21
CA CYS A 238 0.25 -2.07 -14.06
C CYS A 238 -0.37 -3.43 -13.73
N ALA A 239 -1.68 -3.59 -13.95
CA ALA A 239 -2.38 -4.84 -13.73
C ALA A 239 -2.15 -5.92 -14.81
N ILE A 240 -1.47 -5.61 -15.93
CA ILE A 240 -1.05 -6.64 -16.89
C ILE A 240 -0.19 -7.66 -16.13
N ASN A 241 -0.51 -8.95 -16.25
CA ASN A 241 0.21 -10.03 -15.60
C ASN A 241 0.96 -10.87 -16.66
N PRO A 242 2.30 -10.73 -16.79
CA PRO A 242 3.07 -11.46 -17.78
C PRO A 242 3.24 -12.96 -17.49
N SER A 243 3.01 -13.42 -16.25
CA SER A 243 3.43 -14.75 -15.81
C SER A 243 2.63 -15.88 -16.45
N LEU A 244 3.33 -16.89 -16.96
CA LEU A 244 2.77 -18.13 -17.49
C LEU A 244 2.58 -19.16 -16.37
N ASP A 245 3.57 -19.22 -15.48
CA ASP A 245 3.66 -20.09 -14.31
C ASP A 245 4.56 -19.42 -13.25
N LEU A 246 4.99 -20.17 -12.23
CA LEU A 246 5.79 -19.65 -11.12
C LEU A 246 7.23 -19.24 -11.50
N HIS A 247 7.69 -19.58 -12.71
CA HIS A 247 9.10 -19.46 -13.12
C HIS A 247 9.29 -18.86 -14.52
N THR A 248 8.21 -18.57 -15.24
CA THR A 248 8.25 -18.17 -16.65
C THR A 248 7.25 -17.04 -16.94
N ASP A 249 7.72 -15.97 -17.58
CA ASP A 249 6.90 -14.84 -18.05
C ASP A 249 6.82 -14.79 -19.59
N SER A 250 5.76 -14.17 -20.13
CA SER A 250 5.69 -13.76 -21.54
C SER A 250 6.51 -12.49 -21.77
N SER A 251 7.56 -12.60 -22.58
CA SER A 251 8.34 -11.46 -23.07
C SER A 251 7.47 -10.46 -23.83
N GLU A 252 6.48 -10.92 -24.59
CA GLU A 252 5.57 -10.06 -25.33
C GLU A 252 4.71 -9.18 -24.40
N LEU A 253 4.29 -9.71 -23.24
CA LEU A 253 3.53 -8.95 -22.24
C LEU A 253 4.41 -8.01 -21.42
N LEU A 254 5.62 -8.42 -21.06
CA LEU A 254 6.63 -7.54 -20.43
C LEU A 254 6.91 -6.31 -21.32
N GLN A 255 7.21 -6.53 -22.60
CA GLN A 255 7.47 -5.45 -23.57
C GLN A 255 6.23 -4.57 -23.82
N LEU A 256 5.02 -5.14 -23.85
CA LEU A 256 3.78 -4.36 -23.96
C LEU A 256 3.56 -3.48 -22.73
N GLN A 257 3.72 -4.02 -21.53
CA GLN A 257 3.57 -3.29 -20.28
C GLN A 257 4.61 -2.16 -20.19
N GLN A 258 5.88 -2.45 -20.47
CA GLN A 258 6.99 -1.49 -20.49
C GLN A 258 6.75 -0.34 -21.47
N LYS A 259 6.37 -0.63 -22.73
CA LYS A 259 6.06 0.41 -23.74
C LYS A 259 4.86 1.27 -23.34
N LEU A 260 3.82 0.67 -22.75
CA LEU A 260 2.64 1.42 -22.27
C LEU A 260 2.95 2.28 -21.04
N LEU A 261 3.77 1.79 -20.10
CA LEU A 261 4.23 2.58 -18.97
C LEU A 261 5.13 3.74 -19.40
N TRP A 262 6.01 3.55 -20.40
CA TRP A 262 6.77 4.65 -21.01
C TRP A 262 5.88 5.73 -21.61
N LEU A 263 4.87 5.32 -22.39
CA LEU A 263 3.89 6.23 -22.97
C LEU A 263 3.19 7.06 -21.89
N LEU A 264 2.80 6.45 -20.77
CA LEU A 264 2.20 7.15 -19.63
C LEU A 264 3.21 8.06 -18.90
N TYR A 265 4.46 7.63 -18.77
CA TYR A 265 5.54 8.36 -18.10
C TYR A 265 5.90 9.64 -18.86
N GLU A 266 6.17 9.55 -20.16
CA GLU A 266 6.56 10.69 -21.01
C GLU A 266 5.44 11.73 -21.17
N ARG A 267 4.19 11.35 -20.87
CA ARG A 267 3.03 12.24 -20.81
C ARG A 267 2.79 12.87 -19.43
N GLY A 268 3.61 12.54 -18.43
CA GLY A 268 3.41 12.96 -17.03
C GLY A 268 2.18 12.30 -16.36
N ASN A 269 1.63 11.23 -16.93
CA ASN A 269 0.48 10.54 -16.35
C ASN A 269 0.86 9.64 -15.16
N LEU A 270 2.15 9.32 -15.00
CA LEU A 270 2.69 8.61 -13.83
C LEU A 270 3.19 9.53 -12.71
N ASP A 271 3.18 10.86 -12.88
CA ASP A 271 3.65 11.84 -11.88
C ASP A 271 3.09 11.61 -10.47
N ARG A 272 1.84 11.11 -10.40
CA ARG A 272 1.10 10.82 -9.16
C ARG A 272 0.86 9.33 -8.95
N TYR A 273 1.67 8.46 -9.55
CA TYR A 273 1.56 7.01 -9.40
C TYR A 273 2.93 6.40 -9.02
N PRO A 274 3.31 6.46 -7.72
CA PRO A 274 4.61 5.98 -7.26
C PRO A 274 4.88 4.52 -7.62
N MET A 275 3.92 3.61 -7.40
CA MET A 275 4.07 2.19 -7.71
C MET A 275 4.24 1.91 -9.20
N ALA A 276 3.51 2.61 -10.09
CA ALA A 276 3.66 2.45 -11.54
C ALA A 276 5.04 2.87 -12.06
N MET A 277 5.64 3.90 -11.45
CA MET A 277 7.05 4.24 -11.70
C MET A 277 8.00 3.17 -11.15
N GLY A 278 7.68 2.54 -10.02
CA GLY A 278 8.39 1.36 -9.51
C GLY A 278 8.38 0.19 -10.49
N THR A 279 7.20 -0.18 -11.02
CA THR A 279 7.04 -1.22 -12.05
C THR A 279 7.81 -0.88 -13.33
N LEU A 280 7.74 0.36 -13.81
CA LEU A 280 8.49 0.79 -15.00
C LEU A 280 10.00 0.67 -14.77
N ALA A 281 10.48 1.09 -13.60
CA ALA A 281 11.90 1.00 -13.25
C ALA A 281 12.37 -0.45 -13.17
N ASP A 282 11.59 -1.37 -12.57
CA ASP A 282 11.90 -2.80 -12.53
C ASP A 282 11.90 -3.46 -13.92
N LEU A 283 11.08 -2.98 -14.87
CA LEU A 283 11.09 -3.46 -16.27
C LEU A 283 12.33 -2.94 -17.03
N GLU A 284 12.67 -1.66 -16.87
CA GLU A 284 13.90 -1.08 -17.44
C GLU A 284 15.18 -1.65 -16.81
N ASP A 285 15.10 -2.21 -15.59
CA ASP A 285 16.20 -2.91 -14.94
C ASP A 285 16.48 -4.28 -15.57
N GLN A 286 15.45 -4.88 -16.18
CA GLN A 286 15.51 -6.20 -16.81
C GLN A 286 15.84 -6.14 -18.30
N ASP A 287 15.19 -5.25 -19.06
CA ASP A 287 15.41 -5.08 -20.51
C ASP A 287 15.47 -3.57 -20.87
N PRO A 288 16.62 -2.90 -20.67
CA PRO A 288 16.69 -1.44 -20.80
C PRO A 288 16.49 -0.94 -22.23
N ILE A 289 15.57 0.03 -22.44
CA ILE A 289 15.33 0.59 -23.78
C ILE A 289 16.37 1.68 -24.11
N PRO A 290 17.12 1.59 -25.23
CA PRO A 290 18.16 2.55 -25.57
C PRO A 290 17.68 4.01 -25.62
N GLY A 291 18.39 4.89 -24.91
CA GLY A 291 18.09 6.33 -24.86
C GLY A 291 17.01 6.74 -23.84
N LYS A 292 16.45 5.80 -23.09
CA LYS A 292 15.51 6.07 -21.98
C LYS A 292 16.22 6.44 -20.67
N GLU A 293 15.44 6.86 -19.69
CA GLU A 293 15.93 7.24 -18.35
C GLU A 293 16.28 6.02 -17.51
N SER A 294 17.32 6.11 -16.66
CA SER A 294 17.82 4.96 -15.91
C SER A 294 16.89 4.50 -14.78
N PRO A 295 16.80 3.18 -14.49
CA PRO A 295 15.94 2.61 -13.44
C PRO A 295 16.06 3.32 -12.09
N LEU A 296 17.29 3.57 -11.63
CA LEU A 296 17.56 4.29 -10.39
C LEU A 296 16.91 5.68 -10.35
N LYS A 297 16.93 6.43 -11.45
CA LYS A 297 16.34 7.76 -11.51
C LYS A 297 14.80 7.68 -11.49
N ILE A 298 14.22 6.68 -12.15
CA ILE A 298 12.77 6.43 -12.11
C ILE A 298 12.33 6.04 -10.69
N HIS A 299 13.05 5.16 -9.97
CA HIS A 299 12.77 4.85 -8.56
C HIS A 299 12.89 6.10 -7.65
N LEU A 300 13.87 6.97 -7.87
CA LEU A 300 13.99 8.23 -7.12
C LEU A 300 12.83 9.21 -7.44
N ASN A 301 12.32 9.21 -8.67
CA ASN A 301 11.13 9.97 -9.05
C ASN A 301 9.85 9.37 -8.39
N ALA A 302 9.76 8.04 -8.24
CA ALA A 302 8.70 7.38 -7.47
C ALA A 302 8.67 7.83 -6.01
N VAL A 303 9.82 7.82 -5.33
CA VAL A 303 9.97 8.34 -3.96
C VAL A 303 9.61 9.84 -3.89
N THR A 304 10.04 10.64 -4.87
CA THR A 304 9.72 12.07 -4.94
C THR A 304 8.21 12.32 -5.11
N SER A 305 7.53 11.47 -5.88
CA SER A 305 6.07 11.53 -6.04
C SER A 305 5.33 11.24 -4.72
N ALA A 306 5.73 10.20 -4.00
CA ALA A 306 5.19 9.89 -2.67
C ALA A 306 5.38 11.05 -1.69
N GLN A 307 6.57 11.66 -1.66
CA GLN A 307 6.85 12.84 -0.83
C GLN A 307 6.00 14.06 -1.22
N LYS A 308 5.86 14.33 -2.52
CA LYS A 308 5.22 15.55 -3.04
C LYS A 308 3.69 15.52 -3.02
N TYR A 309 3.09 14.37 -3.29
CA TYR A 309 1.63 14.26 -3.48
C TYR A 309 0.92 13.45 -2.39
N TYR A 310 1.66 12.67 -1.59
CA TYR A 310 1.12 11.71 -0.63
C TYR A 310 1.78 11.82 0.76
N ASN A 311 2.23 13.02 1.12
CA ASN A 311 2.81 13.36 2.44
C ASN A 311 3.99 12.46 2.90
N ASN A 312 4.65 11.77 1.96
CA ASN A 312 5.63 10.71 2.23
C ASN A 312 5.06 9.52 3.04
N GLU A 313 3.79 9.16 2.84
CA GLU A 313 3.10 8.11 3.60
C GLU A 313 3.02 6.75 2.88
N HIS A 314 3.62 6.61 1.70
CA HIS A 314 3.70 5.36 0.92
C HIS A 314 4.99 4.59 1.22
N ILE A 315 4.92 3.26 1.24
CA ILE A 315 5.99 2.35 1.64
C ILE A 315 6.70 1.73 0.43
N TYR A 316 5.96 1.23 -0.56
CA TYR A 316 6.51 0.52 -1.72
C TYR A 316 7.51 1.33 -2.56
N PRO A 317 7.43 2.67 -2.71
CA PRO A 317 8.47 3.43 -3.42
C PRO A 317 9.86 3.26 -2.81
N TYR A 318 9.95 3.05 -1.49
CA TYR A 318 11.19 2.73 -0.80
C TYR A 318 11.56 1.25 -0.92
N MET A 319 10.57 0.33 -0.93
CA MET A 319 10.81 -1.10 -1.15
C MET A 319 11.35 -1.39 -2.56
N TYR A 320 10.76 -0.80 -3.60
CA TYR A 320 11.25 -0.86 -4.98
C TYR A 320 12.71 -0.38 -5.09
N LEU A 321 13.01 0.80 -4.53
CA LEU A 321 14.37 1.34 -4.51
C LEU A 321 15.35 0.43 -3.75
N ALA A 322 14.92 -0.18 -2.64
CA ALA A 322 15.73 -1.14 -1.89
C ALA A 322 15.97 -2.43 -2.69
N GLY A 323 14.94 -2.94 -3.38
CA GLY A 323 15.02 -4.09 -4.28
C GLY A 323 16.02 -3.89 -5.42
N PHE A 324 15.97 -2.74 -6.08
CA PHE A 324 16.97 -2.34 -7.08
C PHE A 324 18.40 -2.37 -6.53
N HIS A 325 18.64 -1.72 -5.38
CA HIS A 325 19.96 -1.73 -4.75
C HIS A 325 20.41 -3.13 -4.30
N TYR A 326 19.48 -3.98 -3.84
CA TYR A 326 19.74 -5.37 -3.45
C TYR A 326 20.15 -6.24 -4.64
N ARG A 327 19.42 -6.17 -5.77
CA ARG A 327 19.77 -6.86 -7.02
C ARG A 327 21.19 -6.47 -7.47
N HIS A 328 21.51 -5.18 -7.38
CA HIS A 328 22.83 -4.63 -7.71
C HIS A 328 23.92 -4.77 -6.62
N ARG A 329 23.66 -5.53 -5.54
CA ARG A 329 24.58 -5.73 -4.41
C ARG A 329 25.09 -4.44 -3.74
N ASN A 330 24.34 -3.34 -3.87
CA ASN A 330 24.61 -2.05 -3.23
C ASN A 330 24.11 -2.04 -1.78
N VAL A 331 24.77 -2.81 -0.91
CA VAL A 331 24.34 -3.11 0.49
C VAL A 331 23.97 -1.86 1.29
N ARG A 332 24.80 -0.81 1.24
CA ARG A 332 24.61 0.44 1.99
C ARG A 332 23.31 1.13 1.62
N ASP A 333 23.01 1.21 0.32
CA ASP A 333 21.82 1.90 -0.18
C ASP A 333 20.55 1.04 -0.09
N ALA A 334 20.66 -0.29 -0.17
CA ALA A 334 19.55 -1.20 0.16
C ALA A 334 19.13 -1.05 1.63
N LEU A 335 20.08 -1.13 2.57
CA LEU A 335 19.83 -0.90 4.00
C LEU A 335 19.26 0.51 4.26
N ARG A 336 19.76 1.53 3.56
CA ARG A 336 19.25 2.91 3.64
C ARG A 336 17.81 3.03 3.16
N ALA A 337 17.44 2.38 2.07
CA ALA A 337 16.10 2.42 1.52
C ALA A 337 15.09 1.65 2.40
N TRP A 338 15.43 0.45 2.89
CA TRP A 338 14.61 -0.25 3.89
C TRP A 338 14.47 0.54 5.19
N ALA A 339 15.54 1.19 5.66
CA ALA A 339 15.46 2.07 6.83
C ALA A 339 14.50 3.27 6.62
N LYS A 340 14.43 3.82 5.41
CA LYS A 340 13.43 4.85 5.07
C LYS A 340 12.01 4.29 5.00
N ALA A 341 11.81 3.09 4.45
CA ALA A 341 10.51 2.40 4.46
C ALA A 341 9.98 2.22 5.90
N ALA A 342 10.84 1.73 6.82
CA ALA A 342 10.50 1.59 8.23
C ALA A 342 10.22 2.95 8.92
N GLN A 343 10.93 4.01 8.53
CA GLN A 343 10.67 5.38 9.02
C GLN A 343 9.35 5.98 8.55
N VAL A 344 8.77 5.50 7.44
CA VAL A 344 7.39 5.84 7.07
C VAL A 344 6.40 4.97 7.84
N MET A 345 6.68 3.67 7.96
CA MET A 345 5.82 2.71 8.65
C MET A 345 5.62 3.04 10.15
N GLN A 346 6.61 3.65 10.81
CA GLN A 346 6.54 4.00 12.23
C GLN A 346 5.37 4.93 12.63
N GLU A 347 4.76 5.63 11.67
CA GLU A 347 3.65 6.57 11.88
C GLU A 347 2.26 5.94 11.63
N TYR A 348 2.22 4.62 11.44
CA TYR A 348 1.03 3.80 11.28
C TYR A 348 0.76 2.95 12.54
N ASN A 349 -0.45 2.39 12.62
CA ASN A 349 -0.79 1.31 13.53
C ASN A 349 -0.96 0.02 12.71
N TYR A 350 -0.43 -1.10 13.17
CA TYR A 350 -0.58 -2.42 12.56
C TYR A 350 -1.96 -3.04 12.87
N PHE A 351 -2.75 -3.23 11.82
CA PHE A 351 -3.99 -4.02 11.86
C PHE A 351 -3.79 -5.35 11.15
N ARG A 352 -4.64 -6.33 11.48
CA ARG A 352 -4.64 -7.66 10.82
C ARG A 352 -4.86 -7.60 9.31
N GLU A 353 -5.47 -6.52 8.80
CA GLU A 353 -5.69 -6.33 7.36
C GLU A 353 -4.41 -5.82 6.65
N ASP A 354 -3.41 -5.33 7.39
CA ASP A 354 -2.08 -4.96 6.87
C ASP A 354 -1.14 -6.19 6.75
N GLU A 355 -1.68 -7.39 6.52
CA GLU A 355 -0.93 -8.67 6.52
C GLU A 355 0.17 -8.72 5.45
N GLU A 356 -0.06 -8.11 4.28
CA GLU A 356 0.90 -8.13 3.17
C GLU A 356 2.15 -7.29 3.49
N ILE A 357 2.01 -6.06 3.98
CA ILE A 357 3.18 -5.25 4.36
C ILE A 357 3.91 -5.80 5.60
N TYR A 358 3.19 -6.51 6.48
CA TYR A 358 3.82 -7.28 7.56
C TYR A 358 4.73 -8.39 7.00
N LYS A 359 4.29 -9.14 5.99
CA LYS A 359 5.11 -10.19 5.33
C LYS A 359 6.35 -9.59 4.68
N GLU A 360 6.20 -8.50 3.94
CA GLU A 360 7.32 -7.79 3.31
C GLU A 360 8.41 -7.42 4.35
N PHE A 361 8.03 -6.71 5.42
CA PHE A 361 8.99 -6.38 6.49
C PHE A 361 9.54 -7.62 7.20
N PHE A 362 8.74 -8.68 7.35
CA PHE A 362 9.18 -9.94 7.94
C PHE A 362 10.25 -10.62 7.08
N ASP A 363 10.01 -10.80 5.79
CA ASP A 363 10.93 -11.49 4.88
C ASP A 363 12.21 -10.66 4.66
N ILE A 364 12.09 -9.33 4.57
CA ILE A 364 13.25 -8.41 4.55
C ILE A 364 14.13 -8.59 5.80
N ALA A 365 13.52 -8.63 7.00
CA ALA A 365 14.24 -8.68 8.26
C ALA A 365 14.79 -10.09 8.61
N ASN A 366 14.12 -11.15 8.16
CA ASN A 366 14.38 -12.52 8.59
C ASN A 366 15.03 -13.40 7.51
N ASP A 367 15.02 -12.99 6.23
CA ASP A 367 15.71 -13.70 5.15
C ASP A 367 16.63 -12.77 4.32
N VAL A 368 16.09 -11.70 3.71
CA VAL A 368 16.84 -10.88 2.74
C VAL A 368 18.07 -10.19 3.37
N ILE A 369 17.89 -9.43 4.47
CA ILE A 369 18.99 -8.76 5.16
C ILE A 369 19.99 -9.80 5.74
N PRO A 370 19.58 -10.85 6.46
CA PRO A 370 20.49 -11.89 6.93
C PRO A 370 21.34 -12.56 5.84
N ASN A 371 20.75 -12.82 4.66
CA ASN A 371 21.46 -13.40 3.51
C ASN A 371 22.42 -12.38 2.87
N LEU A 372 21.99 -11.15 2.65
CA LEU A 372 22.82 -10.08 2.10
C LEU A 372 24.08 -9.81 2.97
N LEU A 373 23.91 -9.75 4.28
CA LEU A 373 25.03 -9.56 5.22
C LEU A 373 25.94 -10.79 5.28
N LYS A 374 25.41 -12.01 5.08
CA LYS A 374 26.19 -13.25 5.00
C LYS A 374 27.02 -13.30 3.73
N GLU A 375 26.44 -12.99 2.57
CA GLU A 375 27.17 -12.89 1.29
C GLU A 375 28.29 -11.85 1.37
N THR A 376 28.00 -10.68 1.95
CA THR A 376 28.98 -9.60 2.15
C THR A 376 30.16 -10.05 3.02
N ALA A 377 29.91 -10.84 4.08
CA ALA A 377 30.97 -11.40 4.91
C ALA A 377 31.87 -12.36 4.11
N THR A 378 31.28 -13.31 3.38
CA THR A 378 32.03 -14.28 2.56
C THR A 378 32.82 -13.62 1.43
N ALA A 379 32.33 -12.52 0.86
CA ALA A 379 33.06 -11.75 -0.13
C ALA A 379 34.28 -11.04 0.48
N ALA A 380 34.15 -10.48 1.69
CA ALA A 380 35.25 -9.85 2.40
C ALA A 380 36.34 -10.87 2.79
N GLU A 381 35.95 -12.05 3.29
CA GLU A 381 36.87 -13.15 3.62
C GLU A 381 37.64 -13.63 2.39
N SER A 382 36.97 -13.91 1.27
CA SER A 382 37.64 -14.38 0.04
C SER A 382 38.57 -13.35 -0.60
N SER A 383 38.31 -12.04 -0.43
CA SER A 383 39.24 -10.98 -0.86
C SER A 383 40.53 -10.89 -0.03
N GLY A 384 40.58 -11.52 1.15
CA GLY A 384 41.75 -11.51 2.04
C GLY A 384 42.78 -12.62 1.79
N GLU A 385 42.42 -13.71 1.10
CA GLU A 385 43.28 -14.89 0.95
C GLU A 385 44.09 -14.93 -0.36
N GLY A 386 43.89 -13.99 -1.29
CA GLY A 386 44.57 -13.94 -2.59
C GLY A 386 45.94 -13.25 -2.62
N GLY A 387 46.54 -12.96 -1.47
CA GLY A 387 47.59 -11.96 -1.27
C GLY A 387 49.05 -12.33 -1.61
N GLU A 388 49.34 -13.40 -2.35
CA GLU A 388 50.71 -13.71 -2.79
C GLU A 388 50.81 -14.05 -4.29
N GLY A 389 51.29 -13.06 -5.06
CA GLY A 389 52.02 -13.30 -6.32
C GLY A 389 51.23 -13.27 -7.64
N LYS A 390 51.12 -12.08 -8.23
CA LYS A 390 51.51 -11.82 -9.65
C LYS A 390 51.44 -10.34 -10.01
N GLU A 391 52.56 -9.81 -10.49
CA GLU A 391 52.59 -8.53 -11.22
C GLU A 391 52.01 -8.71 -12.63
N GLY A 392 51.23 -7.73 -13.08
CA GLY A 392 50.66 -7.68 -14.44
C GLY A 392 49.84 -6.41 -14.61
N ALA A 393 50.27 -5.52 -15.51
CA ALA A 393 49.75 -4.16 -15.64
C ALA A 393 48.40 -4.06 -16.41
N ASP A 394 47.85 -2.85 -16.39
CA ASP A 394 46.75 -2.32 -17.22
C ASP A 394 45.32 -2.83 -16.94
N LYS A 395 44.76 -2.33 -15.82
CA LYS A 395 43.33 -1.97 -15.72
C LYS A 395 43.13 -0.62 -15.05
N GLU A 396 42.10 0.12 -15.49
CA GLU A 396 41.76 1.46 -15.04
C GLU A 396 41.29 1.51 -13.56
N PRO A 397 41.50 2.64 -12.84
CA PRO A 397 41.31 2.68 -11.39
C PRO A 397 39.84 2.75 -10.96
N LYS A 398 39.24 1.58 -10.71
CA LYS A 398 38.02 1.41 -9.88
C LYS A 398 38.27 0.74 -8.52
N GLU A 399 39.53 0.58 -8.11
CA GLU A 399 39.96 -0.19 -6.93
C GLU A 399 40.09 0.63 -5.64
N ALA A 400 39.13 1.51 -5.33
CA ALA A 400 39.20 2.39 -4.15
C ALA A 400 37.91 2.50 -3.31
N ALA A 401 36.87 1.71 -3.60
CA ALA A 401 35.50 1.96 -3.12
C ALA A 401 34.89 0.90 -2.18
N ALA A 402 35.66 -0.08 -1.71
CA ALA A 402 35.15 -1.18 -0.88
C ALA A 402 35.78 -1.25 0.52
N VAL A 403 35.52 -0.21 1.34
CA VAL A 403 35.34 -0.50 2.77
C VAL A 403 34.13 -1.43 2.83
N SER A 404 34.33 -2.69 3.24
CA SER A 404 33.25 -3.68 3.32
C SER A 404 32.04 -3.06 4.05
N ALA A 405 30.82 -3.30 3.56
CA ALA A 405 29.62 -2.71 4.16
C ALA A 405 29.43 -3.10 5.64
N LEU A 406 30.08 -4.18 6.10
CA LEU A 406 30.14 -4.59 7.50
C LEU A 406 31.12 -3.77 8.36
N GLN A 407 32.06 -3.05 7.72
CA GLN A 407 33.02 -2.12 8.32
C GLN A 407 32.54 -0.66 8.26
N ASP A 408 31.49 -0.37 7.49
CA ASP A 408 30.82 0.94 7.44
C ASP A 408 29.82 1.09 8.59
N ALA A 409 30.04 2.10 9.42
CA ALA A 409 29.16 2.44 10.54
C ALA A 409 27.79 2.98 10.08
N ASP A 410 27.68 3.55 8.87
CA ASP A 410 26.38 3.98 8.31
C ASP A 410 25.48 2.78 8.00
N CYS A 411 26.03 1.67 7.51
CA CYS A 411 25.28 0.45 7.27
C CYS A 411 24.67 -0.09 8.56
N PHE A 412 25.45 -0.11 9.66
CA PHE A 412 24.94 -0.46 10.98
C PHE A 412 23.88 0.53 11.46
N ALA A 413 24.10 1.84 11.28
CA ALA A 413 23.14 2.88 11.62
C ALA A 413 21.84 2.80 10.80
N HIS A 414 21.87 2.31 9.56
CA HIS A 414 20.68 2.04 8.76
C HIS A 414 19.92 0.81 9.29
N LEU A 415 20.62 -0.29 9.59
CA LEU A 415 20.02 -1.48 10.22
C LEU A 415 19.31 -1.13 11.55
N LEU A 416 19.93 -0.28 12.39
CA LEU A 416 19.32 0.17 13.64
C LEU A 416 18.05 1.02 13.41
N ARG A 417 18.04 1.92 12.42
CA ARG A 417 16.85 2.72 12.07
C ARG A 417 15.72 1.87 11.49
N PHE A 418 16.04 0.82 10.73
CA PHE A 418 15.07 -0.15 10.23
C PHE A 418 14.31 -0.84 11.38
N TYR A 419 15.04 -1.42 12.33
CA TYR A 419 14.40 -2.05 13.50
C TYR A 419 13.70 -1.05 14.42
N ASP A 420 14.17 0.19 14.54
CA ASP A 420 13.50 1.24 15.32
C ASP A 420 12.14 1.63 14.73
N GLY A 421 12.05 1.79 13.41
CA GLY A 421 10.77 2.06 12.75
C GLY A 421 9.75 0.94 12.93
N ILE A 422 10.19 -0.33 12.86
CA ILE A 422 9.33 -1.51 13.09
C ILE A 422 8.92 -1.64 14.56
N CYS A 423 9.85 -1.39 15.50
CA CYS A 423 9.52 -1.33 16.93
C CYS A 423 8.52 -0.21 17.23
N LYS A 424 8.62 0.93 16.55
CA LYS A 424 7.75 2.07 16.74
C LYS A 424 6.36 1.87 16.11
N TRP A 425 6.29 1.21 14.95
CA TRP A 425 5.03 0.77 14.32
C TRP A 425 4.17 -0.10 15.25
N GLU A 426 4.80 -0.92 16.09
CA GLU A 426 4.08 -1.73 17.09
C GLU A 426 3.47 -0.89 18.24
N GLU A 427 3.99 0.30 18.52
CA GLU A 427 3.55 1.11 19.67
C GLU A 427 2.19 1.76 19.42
N GLY A 428 1.16 1.33 20.16
CA GLY A 428 -0.22 1.77 19.98
C GLY A 428 -1.03 0.89 19.03
N SER A 429 -0.39 -0.09 18.37
CA SER A 429 -1.05 -1.05 17.51
C SER A 429 -1.97 -2.01 18.28
N PRO A 430 -3.17 -2.35 17.76
CA PRO A 430 -4.07 -3.33 18.38
C PRO A 430 -3.53 -4.76 18.36
N THR A 431 -2.62 -5.07 17.43
CA THR A 431 -1.95 -6.37 17.30
C THR A 431 -0.44 -6.22 17.39
N PRO A 432 0.28 -7.15 18.08
CA PRO A 432 1.73 -7.12 18.14
C PRO A 432 2.35 -7.49 16.78
N VAL A 433 3.53 -6.93 16.51
CA VAL A 433 4.34 -7.15 15.31
C VAL A 433 5.52 -8.06 15.64
N LEU A 434 6.23 -7.79 16.73
CA LEU A 434 7.53 -8.38 17.05
C LEU A 434 7.39 -9.61 17.96
N HIS A 435 7.82 -10.75 17.44
CA HIS A 435 7.89 -12.03 18.15
C HIS A 435 9.29 -12.67 18.08
N VAL A 436 9.45 -13.85 18.68
CA VAL A 436 10.75 -14.53 18.85
C VAL A 436 11.49 -14.88 17.53
N GLY A 437 10.78 -14.87 16.39
CA GLY A 437 11.38 -15.04 15.05
C GLY A 437 12.32 -13.88 14.74
N TRP A 438 11.76 -12.67 14.63
CA TRP A 438 12.48 -11.39 14.50
C TRP A 438 13.71 -11.28 15.39
N ALA A 439 13.55 -11.65 16.66
CA ALA A 439 14.58 -11.51 17.68
C ALA A 439 15.80 -12.42 17.46
N THR A 440 15.64 -13.50 16.69
CA THR A 440 16.74 -14.39 16.32
C THR A 440 17.56 -13.80 15.18
N TYR A 441 16.91 -13.30 14.13
CA TYR A 441 17.57 -12.70 12.98
C TYR A 441 18.14 -11.30 13.24
N LEU A 442 17.55 -10.53 14.16
CA LEU A 442 18.16 -9.31 14.69
C LEU A 442 19.53 -9.63 15.31
N VAL A 443 19.61 -10.59 16.24
CA VAL A 443 20.89 -10.97 16.89
C VAL A 443 21.91 -11.46 15.87
N GLN A 444 21.48 -12.27 14.89
CA GLN A 444 22.35 -12.73 13.80
C GLN A 444 22.91 -11.56 12.99
N SER A 445 22.07 -10.60 12.60
CA SER A 445 22.46 -9.44 11.81
C SER A 445 23.36 -8.48 12.58
N LEU A 446 23.06 -8.20 13.86
CA LEU A 446 23.92 -7.42 14.74
C LEU A 446 25.32 -8.05 14.91
N SER A 447 25.39 -9.39 14.92
CA SER A 447 26.66 -10.12 15.06
C SER A 447 27.51 -10.15 13.78
N ARG A 448 27.00 -9.64 12.65
CA ARG A 448 27.80 -9.43 11.41
C ARG A 448 28.63 -8.16 11.43
N PHE A 449 28.36 -7.24 12.36
CA PHE A 449 29.12 -6.00 12.51
C PHE A 449 30.06 -6.08 13.71
N ASP A 450 31.35 -5.84 13.47
CA ASP A 450 32.37 -5.86 14.52
C ASP A 450 32.08 -4.84 15.62
N ALA A 451 32.50 -5.15 16.85
CA ALA A 451 32.31 -4.26 18.00
C ALA A 451 32.87 -2.85 17.74
N GLN A 452 34.01 -2.74 17.08
CA GLN A 452 34.64 -1.47 16.72
C GLN A 452 33.80 -0.65 15.73
N VAL A 453 33.02 -1.30 14.86
CA VAL A 453 32.12 -0.63 13.90
C VAL A 453 30.86 -0.17 14.63
N ARG A 454 30.26 -1.06 15.44
CA ARG A 454 29.06 -0.76 16.24
C ARG A 454 29.27 0.35 17.27
N GLN A 455 30.50 0.51 17.77
CA GLN A 455 30.87 1.57 18.72
C GLN A 455 31.11 2.94 18.07
N LYS A 456 31.26 3.03 16.74
CA LYS A 456 31.33 4.32 16.02
C LYS A 456 29.97 5.00 15.89
N VAL A 457 28.87 4.28 16.10
CA VAL A 457 27.50 4.82 15.98
C VAL A 457 27.07 5.48 17.28
N THR A 458 26.75 6.76 17.21
CA THR A 458 26.26 7.55 18.36
C THR A 458 24.76 7.41 18.48
N ILE A 459 24.29 6.71 19.53
CA ILE A 459 22.86 6.49 19.78
C ILE A 459 22.33 7.56 20.75
N ILE A 460 21.45 8.41 20.24
CA ILE A 460 20.69 9.40 21.00
C ILE A 460 19.33 8.82 21.37
N THR A 461 18.98 8.99 22.64
CA THR A 461 17.69 8.67 23.22
C THR A 461 17.15 9.98 23.73
N LYS A 462 16.17 10.58 23.04
CA LYS A 462 15.43 11.71 23.62
C LYS A 462 14.62 11.15 24.79
N GLU A 463 14.97 11.55 26.00
CA GLU A 463 14.06 11.43 27.13
C GLU A 463 12.88 12.39 26.87
N PRO A 464 11.65 12.04 27.27
CA PRO A 464 10.55 12.98 27.20
C PRO A 464 10.91 14.19 28.09
N GLU A 465 10.86 15.39 27.53
CA GLU A 465 10.95 16.62 28.32
C GLU A 465 9.83 16.55 29.38
N SER A 466 10.19 16.60 30.67
CA SER A 466 9.18 16.73 31.71
C SER A 466 8.46 18.05 31.46
N GLN A 467 7.15 17.97 31.24
CA GLN A 467 6.31 19.12 31.49
C GLN A 467 6.35 19.36 32.98
N ASP A 468 7.27 20.24 33.40
CA ASP A 468 7.25 20.86 34.71
C ASP A 468 6.02 21.79 34.74
N GLU A 469 4.82 21.20 34.81
CA GLU A 469 3.62 21.94 35.20
C GLU A 469 3.75 22.28 36.69
N ASP A 470 3.92 23.57 36.96
CA ASP A 470 4.15 24.14 38.28
C ASP A 470 3.21 23.56 39.36
N ASP A 471 3.83 23.17 40.49
CA ASP A 471 3.15 22.88 41.75
C ASP A 471 2.25 24.06 42.16
N GLN A 472 0.93 23.90 42.02
CA GLN A 472 -0.05 24.67 42.79
C GLN A 472 -0.99 23.73 43.54
N SER A 473 -0.57 23.43 44.76
CA SER A 473 -1.31 22.72 45.79
C SER A 473 -2.70 23.29 46.04
N SER A 474 -3.71 22.42 46.12
CA SER A 474 -4.93 22.68 46.89
C SER A 474 -5.22 21.50 47.82
N ASP A 475 -4.91 21.65 49.11
CA ASP A 475 -5.33 20.72 50.16
C ASP A 475 -6.86 20.69 50.30
N ASP A 476 -7.51 19.56 50.03
CA ASP A 476 -8.83 19.23 50.59
C ASP A 476 -8.75 17.97 51.46
N PRO A 477 -8.73 18.11 52.81
CA PRO A 477 -8.46 17.02 53.72
C PRO A 477 -9.72 16.19 54.06
N ARG A 478 -10.44 15.68 53.04
CA ARG A 478 -11.76 15.00 53.25
C ARG A 478 -12.09 13.74 52.44
N GLU A 479 -11.14 12.84 52.16
CA GLU A 479 -11.55 11.45 51.81
C GLU A 479 -10.70 10.29 52.37
N GLY A 480 -10.07 10.49 53.53
CA GLY A 480 -9.38 9.42 54.24
C GLY A 480 -10.27 8.51 55.10
N ARG A 481 -11.05 7.58 54.52
CA ARG A 481 -11.46 6.26 55.11
C ARG A 481 -12.54 5.51 54.29
N ARG A 482 -12.13 4.46 53.53
CA ARG A 482 -12.76 3.10 53.49
C ARG A 482 -12.11 2.19 52.43
N ARG A 483 -11.09 1.45 52.89
CA ARG A 483 -10.80 0.02 52.66
C ARG A 483 -11.58 -0.71 51.52
N GLY A 484 -10.84 -1.35 50.60
CA GLY A 484 -11.35 -2.43 49.71
C GLY A 484 -11.38 -3.80 50.41
N PRO A 485 -11.08 -4.91 49.70
CA PRO A 485 -11.72 -5.39 48.47
C PRO A 485 -12.34 -6.80 48.67
N ARG A 486 -13.46 -7.15 48.01
CA ARG A 486 -13.96 -8.55 48.03
C ARG A 486 -14.91 -8.98 46.90
N ARG A 487 -14.33 -9.77 45.97
CA ARG A 487 -14.76 -11.10 45.47
C ARG A 487 -16.23 -11.34 45.03
N GLU A 488 -16.35 -11.84 43.80
CA GLU A 488 -17.57 -12.39 43.18
C GLU A 488 -18.14 -13.65 43.89
N SER A 489 -19.45 -13.88 43.74
CA SER A 489 -20.06 -15.21 43.78
C SER A 489 -21.45 -15.22 43.12
N LYS A 490 -21.64 -16.14 42.15
CA LYS A 490 -22.89 -16.47 41.43
C LYS A 490 -23.70 -17.54 42.19
N LEU A 491 -25.03 -17.59 42.05
CA LEU A 491 -25.85 -18.82 42.18
C LEU A 491 -27.27 -18.61 41.60
N GLU A 492 -27.91 -19.71 41.17
CA GLU A 492 -29.20 -19.81 40.47
C GLU A 492 -30.21 -20.67 41.25
N ASP A 493 -31.52 -20.45 41.05
CA ASP A 493 -32.63 -21.45 40.90
C ASP A 493 -34.01 -20.78 41.11
N GLN A 494 -34.96 -20.77 40.16
CA GLN A 494 -35.80 -21.82 39.55
C GLN A 494 -37.17 -22.08 40.23
N SER A 495 -38.27 -21.85 39.49
CA SER A 495 -39.54 -22.62 39.53
C SER A 495 -40.46 -22.25 38.33
N SER A 496 -41.33 -23.17 37.88
CA SER A 496 -42.05 -23.18 36.56
C SER A 496 -43.41 -23.95 36.69
N PRO A 497 -44.21 -24.30 35.63
CA PRO A 497 -44.78 -23.53 34.50
C PRO A 497 -46.37 -23.64 34.36
N PRO A 498 -47.07 -24.04 33.24
CA PRO A 498 -48.19 -23.30 32.58
C PRO A 498 -49.56 -24.06 32.53
N PRO A 499 -50.61 -23.74 31.69
CA PRO A 499 -50.74 -24.24 30.29
C PRO A 499 -51.69 -23.36 29.33
N PRO A 500 -52.38 -23.82 28.21
CA PRO A 500 -52.24 -23.18 26.87
C PRO A 500 -53.57 -22.89 26.03
N PRO A 501 -53.80 -23.28 24.73
CA PRO A 501 -53.88 -22.33 23.58
C PRO A 501 -55.08 -22.44 22.59
N SER A 502 -55.18 -21.52 21.60
CA SER A 502 -56.02 -21.54 20.36
C SER A 502 -55.74 -20.28 19.48
N ALA A 503 -55.92 -20.13 18.15
CA ALA A 503 -55.92 -20.98 16.94
C ALA A 503 -55.88 -20.08 15.64
N ALA A 504 -56.05 -20.63 14.42
CA ALA A 504 -56.14 -19.91 13.11
C ALA A 504 -57.08 -20.68 12.12
N PRO A 505 -57.20 -20.43 10.77
CA PRO A 505 -56.89 -19.30 9.86
C PRO A 505 -58.11 -18.92 8.93
N PRO A 506 -58.05 -18.83 7.57
CA PRO A 506 -57.61 -17.74 6.66
C PRO A 506 -58.71 -17.17 5.70
N ALA A 507 -58.40 -16.13 4.89
CA ALA A 507 -58.76 -16.02 3.45
C ALA A 507 -58.38 -14.66 2.79
N SER A 508 -58.18 -14.67 1.46
CA SER A 508 -58.22 -13.52 0.52
C SER A 508 -59.16 -13.91 -0.65
N PRO A 509 -59.76 -12.99 -1.45
CA PRO A 509 -59.03 -12.34 -2.56
C PRO A 509 -59.54 -10.96 -3.11
N SER A 510 -58.71 -10.32 -3.93
CA SER A 510 -58.98 -9.56 -5.18
C SER A 510 -60.03 -8.41 -5.32
N ALA A 511 -59.53 -7.30 -5.91
CA ALA A 511 -60.07 -6.54 -7.06
C ALA A 511 -60.86 -5.20 -6.90
N THR A 512 -60.23 -4.14 -7.45
CA THR A 512 -60.78 -2.99 -8.24
C THR A 512 -61.95 -2.12 -7.75
N SER A 513 -61.68 -0.83 -7.53
CA SER A 513 -62.32 0.29 -8.27
C SER A 513 -61.68 1.68 -7.96
N GLN A 514 -61.55 2.51 -8.99
CA GLN A 514 -61.40 3.99 -8.92
C GLN A 514 -62.79 4.62 -9.27
N PRO A 515 -63.00 5.96 -9.49
CA PRO A 515 -62.12 7.15 -9.34
C PRO A 515 -62.79 8.37 -8.65
N ALA A 516 -62.14 9.55 -8.76
CA ALA A 516 -62.70 10.93 -8.67
C ALA A 516 -63.00 11.51 -7.25
N ALA A 517 -62.86 12.82 -6.97
CA ALA A 517 -62.24 13.95 -7.68
C ALA A 517 -62.08 15.18 -6.74
N ALA A 518 -61.58 16.31 -7.28
CA ALA A 518 -61.79 17.70 -6.82
C ALA A 518 -60.95 18.31 -5.65
N GLN A 519 -59.89 19.03 -6.06
CA GLN A 519 -59.52 20.44 -5.73
C GLN A 519 -60.65 21.42 -5.26
N PRO A 520 -60.39 22.71 -4.85
CA PRO A 520 -59.15 23.40 -4.38
C PRO A 520 -59.36 24.51 -3.27
N LYS A 521 -58.32 25.38 -3.06
CA LYS A 521 -58.27 26.79 -2.52
C LYS A 521 -58.18 27.00 -0.98
N LYS A 522 -57.17 27.71 -0.42
CA LYS A 522 -56.82 29.19 -0.34
C LYS A 522 -57.54 29.86 0.89
N VAL A 523 -57.01 30.83 1.68
CA VAL A 523 -55.99 31.92 1.55
C VAL A 523 -55.33 32.27 2.91
N GLY A 524 -54.15 32.95 2.93
CA GLY A 524 -53.62 33.74 4.07
C GLY A 524 -52.10 33.56 4.30
N GLU A 525 -51.13 34.45 4.02
CA GLU A 525 -50.97 35.91 3.86
C GLU A 525 -50.21 36.58 5.05
N GLY A 526 -49.22 37.43 4.72
CA GLY A 526 -48.37 38.20 5.65
C GLY A 526 -46.95 37.63 5.86
N GLY A 527 -45.84 38.39 5.82
CA GLY A 527 -45.69 39.80 5.41
C GLY A 527 -44.36 40.46 5.85
N GLY A 528 -43.40 40.63 4.91
CA GLY A 528 -42.23 41.52 5.04
C GLY A 528 -40.98 40.99 5.77
N ARG A 529 -39.79 41.64 5.73
CA ARG A 529 -39.19 42.60 4.74
C ARG A 529 -37.73 42.90 5.16
N ARG A 530 -36.85 43.31 4.21
CA ARG A 530 -35.45 43.83 4.37
C ARG A 530 -34.34 42.76 4.59
N ARG A 531 -33.09 42.93 4.13
CA ARG A 531 -32.48 43.87 3.15
C ARG A 531 -31.16 43.29 2.57
N SER A 532 -31.08 43.16 1.25
CA SER A 532 -30.01 43.61 0.34
C SER A 532 -28.57 43.90 0.84
N SER A 533 -27.59 43.37 0.12
CA SER A 533 -26.74 44.19 -0.79
C SER A 533 -25.97 43.32 -1.80
N GLN A 534 -26.03 43.69 -3.08
CA GLN A 534 -25.11 43.23 -4.15
C GLN A 534 -24.06 44.31 -4.41
N SER A 535 -22.92 43.93 -4.99
CA SER A 535 -22.22 44.78 -5.97
C SER A 535 -21.44 43.92 -6.98
N LEU A 536 -21.23 44.46 -8.18
CA LEU A 536 -20.60 43.81 -9.35
C LEU A 536 -19.79 44.85 -10.16
N ARG A 537 -18.88 44.36 -11.03
CA ARG A 537 -17.96 45.08 -11.95
C ARG A 537 -16.70 45.66 -11.28
N GLY A 538 -15.51 45.71 -11.91
CA GLY A 538 -15.03 45.18 -13.21
C GLY A 538 -14.20 46.20 -14.01
N GLY A 539 -13.05 45.79 -14.60
CA GLY A 539 -12.28 46.58 -15.58
C GLY A 539 -10.74 46.58 -15.41
N ASP A 540 -9.99 46.43 -16.52
CA ASP A 540 -8.52 46.35 -16.64
C ASP A 540 -7.76 47.71 -16.61
N ILE A 541 -6.41 47.67 -16.50
CA ILE A 541 -5.42 48.22 -17.47
C ILE A 541 -3.95 48.09 -16.96
N GLU A 542 -2.99 48.01 -17.89
CA GLU A 542 -1.54 47.74 -17.73
C GLU A 542 -0.69 48.85 -17.06
N GLY A 543 0.53 48.49 -16.61
CA GLY A 543 1.61 49.47 -16.34
C GLY A 543 2.85 49.00 -15.54
N LYS A 544 3.95 48.67 -16.23
CA LYS A 544 5.34 48.51 -15.69
C LYS A 544 6.21 49.65 -16.30
N PRO A 545 7.51 49.84 -15.98
CA PRO A 545 8.34 49.49 -14.81
C PRO A 545 9.16 50.69 -14.25
N LYS A 546 9.87 50.52 -13.10
CA LYS A 546 11.35 50.73 -12.97
C LYS A 546 11.87 50.56 -11.53
N SER A 547 13.13 50.14 -11.43
CA SER A 547 14.00 50.00 -10.24
C SER A 547 14.88 51.29 -10.09
N PRO A 548 15.86 51.46 -9.16
CA PRO A 548 16.91 50.50 -8.77
C PRO A 548 17.30 50.42 -7.27
N THR A 549 18.20 49.47 -6.98
CA THR A 549 19.02 49.35 -5.76
C THR A 549 20.22 50.32 -5.78
N PRO A 550 21.01 50.34 -4.69
CA PRO A 550 22.47 50.32 -4.87
C PRO A 550 23.19 49.32 -3.96
N ASP A 551 24.10 48.55 -4.57
CA ASP A 551 25.24 47.92 -3.89
C ASP A 551 26.43 48.91 -3.87
N SER A 552 27.29 48.84 -2.84
CA SER A 552 28.76 48.89 -3.02
C SER A 552 29.51 48.62 -1.72
N SER A 553 30.56 47.79 -1.81
CA SER A 553 31.60 47.60 -0.79
C SER A 553 32.68 48.70 -0.88
N PRO A 554 33.55 48.78 0.13
CA PRO A 554 34.98 48.63 -0.19
C PRO A 554 35.79 47.80 0.84
N THR A 555 37.07 47.60 0.54
CA THR A 555 37.94 46.57 1.13
C THR A 555 38.95 47.08 2.17
N SER A 556 39.34 46.16 3.08
CA SER A 556 40.70 45.95 3.62
C SER A 556 41.23 46.67 4.89
N SER A 557 42.07 45.90 5.61
CA SER A 557 43.09 46.25 6.63
C SER A 557 42.72 46.34 8.14
N SER A 558 42.92 45.19 8.81
CA SER A 558 43.63 45.01 10.10
C SER A 558 43.29 45.84 11.35
N GLN A 559 42.78 45.15 12.38
CA GLN A 559 43.30 45.22 13.75
C GLN A 559 42.96 43.93 14.53
N GLN A 560 43.86 43.50 15.43
CA GLN A 560 43.69 42.33 16.29
C GLN A 560 42.90 42.69 17.56
N GLN A 561 42.00 41.82 17.99
CA GLN A 561 41.57 41.77 19.39
C GLN A 561 41.15 40.36 19.78
N GLU A 562 41.66 39.90 20.92
CA GLU A 562 41.49 38.53 21.41
C GLU A 562 40.11 38.31 22.07
N ALA A 563 39.60 37.08 21.99
CA ALA A 563 38.42 36.62 22.71
C ALA A 563 38.74 35.30 23.45
N PRO A 564 38.10 35.03 24.61
CA PRO A 564 38.50 33.95 25.52
C PRO A 564 38.16 32.54 25.01
N PRO A 565 38.80 31.48 25.56
CA PRO A 565 38.75 30.15 24.96
C PRO A 565 37.40 29.46 25.15
N SER A 566 36.65 29.32 24.07
CA SER A 566 35.51 28.40 23.98
C SER A 566 36.01 26.96 23.82
N SER A 567 35.59 26.06 24.72
CA SER A 567 35.89 24.63 24.72
C SER A 567 35.67 23.96 23.36
N PRO A 568 36.48 22.96 22.97
CA PRO A 568 36.32 22.28 21.69
C PRO A 568 35.01 21.48 21.66
N ASN A 569 34.09 21.87 20.78
CA ASN A 569 32.94 21.06 20.40
C ASN A 569 33.43 19.77 19.72
N LEU A 570 33.53 18.69 20.50
CA LEU A 570 33.69 17.32 20.00
C LEU A 570 32.43 16.93 19.21
N SER A 571 32.43 17.28 17.93
CA SER A 571 31.51 16.70 16.97
C SER A 571 31.73 15.18 16.96
N PRO A 572 30.72 14.33 17.22
CA PRO A 572 30.92 12.88 17.25
C PRO A 572 31.38 12.42 15.86
N ALA A 573 32.56 11.79 15.80
CA ALA A 573 33.24 11.45 14.55
C ALA A 573 32.65 10.23 13.80
N GLY A 574 31.35 9.98 13.98
CA GLY A 574 30.64 8.81 13.44
C GLY A 574 29.14 9.05 13.37
N PRO A 575 28.38 8.18 12.68
CA PRO A 575 27.00 8.45 12.33
C PRO A 575 26.07 8.39 13.54
N MET A 576 25.03 9.24 13.51
CA MET A 576 24.12 9.49 14.61
C MET A 576 22.75 8.85 14.37
N VAL A 577 22.25 8.08 15.34
CA VAL A 577 20.91 7.47 15.32
C VAL A 577 20.11 8.03 16.49
N VAL A 578 18.91 8.55 16.23
CA VAL A 578 17.96 8.96 17.27
C VAL A 578 16.85 7.91 17.32
N PHE A 579 16.71 7.19 18.42
CA PHE A 579 15.66 6.18 18.57
C PHE A 579 14.31 6.79 18.97
N GLN A 580 13.25 6.41 18.26
CA GLN A 580 11.87 6.78 18.55
C GLN A 580 11.18 5.74 19.45
N SER A 581 11.46 4.45 19.26
CA SER A 581 10.80 3.36 19.99
C SER A 581 11.40 3.10 21.37
N GLU A 582 10.54 2.76 22.33
CA GLU A 582 10.95 2.39 23.70
C GLU A 582 11.76 1.08 23.72
N LYS A 583 11.45 0.14 22.81
CA LYS A 583 12.22 -1.11 22.65
C LYS A 583 13.67 -0.84 22.25
N MET A 584 13.93 0.01 21.25
CA MET A 584 15.30 0.32 20.83
C MET A 584 16.03 1.24 21.82
N LYS A 585 15.34 2.21 22.44
CA LYS A 585 15.89 3.01 23.56
C LYS A 585 16.42 2.10 24.66
N GLY A 586 15.62 1.13 25.12
CA GLY A 586 16.02 0.14 26.13
C GLY A 586 17.16 -0.79 25.70
N MET A 587 17.34 -1.02 24.39
CA MET A 587 18.44 -1.84 23.86
C MET A 587 19.75 -1.08 23.63
N LYS A 588 19.79 0.27 23.73
CA LYS A 588 20.97 1.12 23.45
C LYS A 588 22.30 0.55 23.99
N GLY A 589 22.35 0.17 25.27
CA GLY A 589 23.55 -0.37 25.90
C GLY A 589 23.97 -1.76 25.38
N LEU A 590 23.03 -2.55 24.87
CA LEU A 590 23.26 -3.90 24.33
C LEU A 590 23.79 -3.86 22.89
N LEU A 591 23.35 -2.87 22.09
CA LEU A 591 23.65 -2.76 20.66
C LEU A 591 25.11 -2.38 20.38
N CYS A 592 25.73 -1.56 21.24
CA CYS A 592 27.14 -1.15 21.15
C CYS A 592 28.09 -1.99 22.03
N ALA A 593 27.57 -2.98 22.77
CA ALA A 593 28.39 -3.83 23.64
C ALA A 593 29.39 -4.69 22.85
N ALA A 594 30.58 -4.92 23.40
CA ALA A 594 31.63 -5.69 22.73
C ALA A 594 31.18 -7.12 22.34
N LYS A 595 30.37 -7.76 23.20
CA LYS A 595 29.70 -9.04 22.92
C LYS A 595 28.19 -8.83 22.87
N VAL A 596 27.54 -9.33 21.83
CA VAL A 596 26.09 -9.25 21.63
C VAL A 596 25.38 -10.17 22.63
N ASN A 597 24.65 -9.60 23.59
CA ASN A 597 23.89 -10.39 24.57
C ASN A 597 22.55 -10.84 23.96
N SER A 598 22.58 -11.97 23.27
CA SER A 598 21.42 -12.58 22.60
C SER A 598 20.20 -12.71 23.51
N SER A 599 20.37 -13.16 24.76
CA SER A 599 19.25 -13.37 25.69
C SER A 599 18.59 -12.05 26.09
N ALA A 600 19.37 -11.01 26.40
CA ALA A 600 18.83 -9.70 26.76
C ALA A 600 18.14 -9.00 25.58
N ILE A 601 18.71 -9.09 24.37
CA ILE A 601 18.11 -8.54 23.15
C ILE A 601 16.79 -9.24 22.83
N LYS A 602 16.74 -10.58 22.93
CA LYS A 602 15.49 -11.33 22.73
C LYS A 602 14.42 -10.96 23.76
N LEU A 603 14.79 -10.82 25.03
CA LEU A 603 13.89 -10.41 26.10
C LEU A 603 13.29 -9.03 25.83
N GLN A 604 14.13 -8.04 25.50
CA GLN A 604 13.71 -6.65 25.28
C GLN A 604 12.90 -6.48 24.00
N LEU A 605 13.31 -7.09 22.87
CA LEU A 605 12.57 -6.98 21.61
C LEU A 605 11.19 -7.64 21.68
N THR A 606 11.03 -8.72 22.45
CA THR A 606 9.75 -9.43 22.60
C THR A 606 8.93 -9.02 23.83
N ALA A 607 9.44 -8.08 24.64
CA ALA A 607 8.88 -7.71 25.95
C ALA A 607 8.57 -8.92 26.87
N GLN A 608 9.35 -10.00 26.77
CA GLN A 608 9.14 -11.20 27.57
C GLN A 608 9.47 -10.94 29.04
N SER A 609 8.53 -11.26 29.94
CA SER A 609 8.66 -10.98 31.38
C SER A 609 9.44 -12.05 32.16
N GLN A 610 9.69 -13.24 31.58
CA GLN A 610 10.37 -14.35 32.24
C GLN A 610 11.26 -15.13 31.27
N VAL A 611 12.45 -15.52 31.72
CA VAL A 611 13.29 -16.54 31.08
C VAL A 611 12.90 -17.93 31.59
N GLN A 612 13.10 -18.98 30.77
CA GLN A 612 12.79 -20.36 31.16
C GLN A 612 13.51 -20.74 32.47
N MET A 613 12.74 -20.92 33.55
CA MET A 613 13.25 -21.50 34.78
C MET A 613 13.69 -22.94 34.50
N LYS A 614 14.99 -23.22 34.66
CA LYS A 614 15.54 -24.57 34.55
C LYS A 614 14.85 -25.46 35.58
N ARG A 615 13.93 -26.32 35.13
CA ARG A 615 13.22 -27.28 35.98
C ARG A 615 14.25 -28.21 36.62
N GLN A 616 14.55 -27.97 37.90
CA GLN A 616 15.52 -28.75 38.65
C GLN A 616 15.06 -30.22 38.63
N LYS A 617 15.93 -31.14 38.18
CA LYS A 617 15.63 -32.57 38.21
C LYS A 617 15.52 -33.02 39.66
N SER A 618 14.29 -33.18 40.15
CA SER A 618 14.03 -33.95 41.37
C SER A 618 14.39 -35.41 41.13
N THR A 619 15.24 -35.97 41.97
CA THR A 619 15.61 -37.39 41.98
C THR A 619 14.40 -38.29 42.25
N PRO A 620 14.38 -39.54 41.74
CA PRO A 620 13.20 -40.40 41.80
C PRO A 620 13.06 -41.21 43.11
N SER A 621 11.80 -41.34 43.54
CA SER A 621 11.18 -42.45 44.29
C SER A 621 11.81 -43.01 45.58
N GLY A 622 11.05 -42.89 46.68
CA GLY A 622 11.06 -43.77 47.85
C GLY A 622 9.70 -43.70 48.55
N ASP A 623 9.04 -44.85 48.78
CA ASP A 623 7.64 -44.96 49.23
C ASP A 623 7.38 -44.53 50.69
N TYR A 624 6.13 -44.14 51.04
CA TYR A 624 5.20 -45.04 51.78
C TYR A 624 3.83 -44.40 52.15
N SER A 625 2.75 -45.17 51.91
CA SER A 625 1.41 -45.20 52.54
C SER A 625 0.64 -43.92 52.96
N MET A 626 -0.50 -43.75 52.29
CA MET A 626 -1.85 -43.48 52.85
C MET A 626 -1.99 -43.34 54.38
N SER A 627 -2.65 -42.26 54.83
CA SER A 627 -3.43 -42.22 56.08
C SER A 627 -4.60 -41.22 56.01
N PHE A 628 -5.74 -41.71 55.53
CA PHE A 628 -7.04 -41.04 55.64
C PHE A 628 -7.73 -41.50 56.94
N MET A 629 -8.18 -40.58 57.81
CA MET A 629 -9.48 -40.59 58.54
C MET A 629 -9.50 -39.80 59.88
N LYS A 630 -10.34 -38.76 59.90
CA LYS A 630 -11.41 -38.44 60.89
C LYS A 630 -11.13 -38.46 62.41
N ARG A 631 -11.37 -37.30 63.05
CA ARG A 631 -12.35 -37.00 64.15
C ARG A 631 -12.08 -35.58 64.73
N GLN A 632 -12.99 -34.80 65.33
CA GLN A 632 -14.46 -34.69 65.25
C GLN A 632 -14.94 -33.37 65.93
N ARG A 633 -15.88 -32.63 65.29
CA ARG A 633 -16.88 -31.66 65.83
C ARG A 633 -16.55 -30.59 66.93
N LYS A 634 -16.82 -29.33 66.52
CA LYS A 634 -17.78 -28.32 67.05
C LYS A 634 -17.41 -27.25 68.11
N SER A 635 -18.00 -26.06 67.84
CA SER A 635 -18.29 -24.87 68.67
C SER A 635 -17.09 -24.01 69.10
N LEU A 636 -17.22 -22.69 69.21
CA LEU A 636 -18.41 -21.81 69.01
C LEU A 636 -18.37 -21.03 67.69
#